data_AF-G0NML2-F1
#
_entry.id   AF-G0NML2-F1
#
_cell.length_a   1.000
_cell.length_b   1.000
_cell.length_c   1.000
_cell.angle_alpha   90.00
_cell.angle_beta   90.00
_cell.angle_gamma   90.00
#
_symmetry.space_group_name_H-M   'P 1'
#
loop_
_entity.id
_entity.type
_entity.pdbx_description
1 polymer ?
#
loop_
_entity_poly.entity_id
_entity_poly.type
_entity_poly.pdbx_seq_one_letter_code
_entity_poly.pdbx_strand_id
1 'polypeptide(L)'
;MLNFAEILGRVDHQGLAAVLGNSLFQGHATAENSKNFTVRNGVEQELSGILGGSEGNWDRQSQPVQGKMMFGERGIEIPSRQPTAHSSEDTLTEEGIAKVPEAVIDDVDEEELDEDIARVKVETDRAFFNHMLLVRPAAVPLNPALAMERDDLPLNNGTFVNKNINDRRELLFGDKLHKYLKSQGKKSLIELMKEAIEESGTDGALSDVWNDVTSVLHRKTVSDRDDVTTTANLLEDACKYLQNVFSEHMQTVVERNLEVAERGGIPGTRGLVNAYLKVGTEEPFTPEDDSIDGMPTWQVTYHCVRAGDMQAAAETLNRLKSFSQCATLVASLNHVAKHKKLDAELKKKLKVEWRHNVGHIKDKYKRALYAALLGGLESAALADTLENWIWFKLHPLHVDPQLTPLLFQEVQKAVSIDYGEQYFMSNGKSDFQYYFTALWLSGQFERAIYLLHECGQRVDSVHVAILAHKLGYLRMSEKSTDEMLVVDPNDATKCHLNLARLIVAYTKNFELIDVPRSLDYWFLLKGITTPTGSDVFEMAVSRAVYLTGQSDAILGKLTPDGRREKGLIDEYLDDPSEVICRVASDTELTGEWDQAVGLYLLASKATNAAKLLASEISETLRADNKEKIAELVHVAEQFKAVQRGCQASEYATLSLLVDLAVLFDHCRNEEAETAHAISTQLRLIPTEPDQVTVIVNEFHMVPQKVREVLPDTCLHLMKCLVDHCIRLSTTQSSRGSNAANTSMFSSSNKYVKQEL
;
A
#
# COMPACT_ATOMS: atom_id res chain seq x y z
N MET A 1 -1.51 41.37 -41.24
CA MET A 1 -1.50 41.38 -39.76
C MET A 1 -0.76 40.11 -39.36
N LEU A 2 0.57 40.12 -39.37
CA LEU A 2 1.53 40.59 -38.35
C LEU A 2 1.50 39.78 -37.04
N ASN A 3 2.69 39.24 -36.77
CA ASN A 3 3.11 38.21 -35.83
C ASN A 3 3.08 38.63 -34.35
N PHE A 4 2.92 37.60 -33.53
CA PHE A 4 3.38 37.46 -32.15
C PHE A 4 4.92 37.67 -32.07
N ALA A 5 5.35 38.93 -32.05
CA ALA A 5 6.76 39.33 -31.90
C ALA A 5 6.93 40.55 -30.97
N GLU A 6 6.12 40.63 -29.92
CA GLU A 6 6.40 41.50 -28.78
C GLU A 6 6.09 40.71 -27.50
N ILE A 7 6.94 40.88 -26.48
CA ILE A 7 6.99 40.14 -25.21
C ILE A 7 7.90 38.90 -25.27
N LEU A 8 9.17 39.12 -25.62
CA LEU A 8 10.33 38.44 -25.01
C LEU A 8 11.59 39.20 -25.43
N GLY A 9 12.05 40.11 -24.57
CA GLY A 9 13.31 40.83 -24.78
C GLY A 9 13.66 41.72 -23.60
N ARG A 10 14.85 41.48 -23.05
CA ARG A 10 15.60 42.22 -22.01
C ARG A 10 15.56 41.63 -20.59
N VAL A 11 16.46 40.69 -20.33
CA VAL A 11 17.29 40.73 -19.11
C VAL A 11 18.72 40.38 -19.55
N ASP A 12 19.56 41.40 -19.59
CA ASP A 12 20.99 41.29 -19.92
C ASP A 12 21.76 41.10 -18.61
N HIS A 13 22.57 40.05 -18.56
CA HIS A 13 23.48 39.74 -17.46
C HIS A 13 24.82 40.41 -17.72
N GLN A 14 25.12 41.53 -17.04
CA GLN A 14 26.50 41.97 -16.84
C GLN A 14 26.60 43.01 -15.71
N GLY A 15 27.39 42.69 -14.68
CA GLY A 15 27.97 43.69 -13.78
C GLY A 15 27.50 43.67 -12.32
N LEU A 16 27.93 42.69 -11.52
CA LEU A 16 27.95 42.83 -10.05
C LEU A 16 29.09 42.03 -9.39
N ALA A 17 30.23 41.97 -10.06
CA ALA A 17 31.51 41.48 -9.51
C ALA A 17 32.38 42.62 -8.92
N ALA A 18 31.76 43.65 -8.32
CA ALA A 18 32.47 44.86 -7.88
C ALA A 18 32.07 45.38 -6.49
N VAL A 19 31.61 44.51 -5.56
CA VAL A 19 31.37 44.92 -4.16
C VAL A 19 31.88 43.86 -3.15
N LEU A 20 32.90 43.08 -3.53
CA LEU A 20 33.69 42.28 -2.60
C LEU A 20 35.15 42.77 -2.66
N GLY A 21 35.45 43.77 -1.86
CA GLY A 21 36.80 44.32 -1.77
C GLY A 21 36.89 45.56 -0.90
N ASN A 22 36.74 45.40 0.43
CA ASN A 22 37.80 45.82 1.36
C ASN A 22 37.41 45.54 2.82
N SER A 23 38.36 44.87 3.48
CA SER A 23 38.51 44.73 4.92
C SER A 23 38.77 46.11 5.55
N LEU A 24 38.29 46.33 6.79
CA LEU A 24 39.06 46.94 7.88
C LEU A 24 38.21 47.13 9.16
N PHE A 25 38.77 46.64 10.26
CA PHE A 25 38.54 46.95 11.68
C PHE A 25 37.44 46.22 12.50
N GLN A 26 37.97 45.27 13.28
CA GLN A 26 37.52 44.74 14.56
C GLN A 26 37.08 45.81 15.58
N GLY A 27 36.02 45.46 16.33
CA GLY A 27 36.01 45.46 17.80
C GLY A 27 35.76 46.77 18.53
N HIS A 28 34.58 46.92 19.14
CA HIS A 28 34.41 47.04 20.60
C HIS A 28 32.93 47.12 20.99
N ALA A 29 32.64 46.55 22.16
CA ALA A 29 31.33 46.46 22.80
C ALA A 29 30.74 47.81 23.23
N THR A 30 29.41 47.94 23.17
CA THR A 30 28.60 48.61 24.20
C THR A 30 27.14 48.14 24.14
N ALA A 31 26.57 47.90 25.32
CA ALA A 31 25.16 47.62 25.54
C ALA A 31 24.31 48.88 25.32
N GLU A 32 23.11 48.75 24.75
CA GLU A 32 21.96 49.55 25.18
C GLU A 32 20.61 48.95 24.72
N ASN A 33 19.67 48.96 25.65
CA ASN A 33 18.29 48.52 25.53
C ASN A 33 17.52 49.25 24.42
N SER A 34 16.73 48.53 23.63
CA SER A 34 15.49 49.10 23.08
C SER A 34 14.37 48.05 23.03
N LYS A 35 13.31 48.38 23.76
CA LYS A 35 12.06 47.63 23.86
C LYS A 35 11.31 47.71 22.54
N ASN A 36 11.18 46.59 21.83
CA ASN A 36 10.13 46.38 20.82
C ASN A 36 9.55 44.98 21.01
N PHE A 37 8.38 44.91 21.65
CA PHE A 37 7.64 43.67 21.88
C PHE A 37 6.75 43.40 20.66
N THR A 38 7.19 42.54 19.76
CA THR A 38 6.37 41.99 18.66
C THR A 38 5.85 40.61 19.06
N VAL A 39 4.65 40.25 18.60
CA VAL A 39 3.96 38.97 18.91
C VAL A 39 4.83 37.72 18.66
N ARG A 40 5.79 37.82 17.72
CA ARG A 40 6.78 36.79 17.39
C ARG A 40 7.74 36.48 18.56
N ASN A 41 8.15 37.49 19.32
CA ASN A 41 9.02 37.32 20.51
C ASN A 41 8.28 36.64 21.68
N GLY A 42 6.96 36.82 21.78
CA GLY A 42 6.16 36.16 22.82
C GLY A 42 6.10 34.65 22.63
N VAL A 43 5.88 34.20 21.40
CA VAL A 43 5.85 32.76 21.06
C VAL A 43 7.25 32.16 21.21
N GLU A 44 8.30 32.77 20.68
CA GLU A 44 9.69 32.29 20.85
C GLU A 44 10.10 32.20 22.32
N GLN A 45 9.68 33.13 23.17
CA GLN A 45 10.00 33.12 24.61
C GLN A 45 9.18 32.08 25.39
N GLU A 46 7.95 31.78 24.95
CA GLU A 46 7.17 30.64 25.46
C GLU A 46 7.76 29.30 25.00
N LEU A 47 8.19 29.19 23.74
CA LEU A 47 8.88 28.05 23.18
C LEU A 47 10.23 27.79 23.88
N SER A 48 11.01 28.83 24.14
CA SER A 48 12.27 28.76 24.91
C SER A 48 12.04 28.28 26.35
N GLY A 49 10.91 28.66 26.94
CA GLY A 49 10.49 28.21 28.27
C GLY A 49 10.10 26.73 28.31
N ILE A 50 9.46 26.23 27.24
CA ILE A 50 8.93 24.86 27.11
C ILE A 50 10.00 23.85 26.65
N LEU A 51 10.89 24.29 25.77
CA LEU A 51 11.98 23.47 25.22
C LEU A 51 13.25 23.54 26.08
N GLY A 52 13.45 24.60 26.87
CA GLY A 52 14.64 24.78 27.71
C GLY A 52 15.74 25.51 26.96
N GLY A 53 15.87 26.81 27.22
CA GLY A 53 17.01 27.59 26.79
C GLY A 53 18.24 27.36 27.66
N SER A 54 18.96 26.24 27.47
CA SER A 54 20.43 26.11 27.53
C SER A 54 20.85 24.63 27.48
N GLU A 55 21.04 24.08 26.29
CA GLU A 55 21.79 22.83 26.09
C GLU A 55 23.26 23.09 25.71
N GLY A 56 23.77 24.29 26.01
CA GLY A 56 25.19 24.62 25.89
C GLY A 56 25.96 24.24 27.14
N ASN A 57 26.10 22.94 27.44
CA ASN A 57 27.20 22.34 28.23
C ASN A 57 27.01 20.84 28.49
N TRP A 58 26.57 20.07 27.49
CA TRP A 58 26.86 18.64 27.47
C TRP A 58 28.15 18.47 26.68
N ASP A 59 29.25 18.30 27.43
CA ASP A 59 30.61 18.24 26.93
C ASP A 59 30.71 17.13 25.88
N ARG A 60 30.74 17.53 24.59
CA ARG A 60 31.17 16.66 23.49
C ARG A 60 32.64 16.38 23.69
N GLN A 61 32.97 15.39 24.52
CA GLN A 61 34.27 14.73 24.39
C GLN A 61 34.24 13.86 23.15
N SER A 62 34.42 14.51 22.01
CA SER A 62 34.96 13.89 20.82
C SER A 62 36.38 13.45 21.13
N GLN A 63 36.65 12.15 21.12
CA GLN A 63 37.96 11.66 20.74
C GLN A 63 37.87 10.71 19.54
N PRO A 64 38.88 10.73 18.66
CA PRO A 64 38.75 10.28 17.30
C PRO A 64 39.08 8.79 17.19
N VAL A 65 38.16 8.00 16.63
CA VAL A 65 38.54 6.71 16.05
C VAL A 65 38.84 6.93 14.57
N GLN A 66 40.11 7.25 14.29
CA GLN A 66 40.67 6.99 12.98
C GLN A 66 40.87 5.48 12.82
N GLY A 67 40.34 4.93 11.73
CA GLY A 67 40.59 3.56 11.29
C GLY A 67 40.36 3.45 9.79
N LYS A 68 41.36 3.89 9.02
CA LYS A 68 41.47 3.71 7.55
C LYS A 68 41.25 2.25 7.14
N MET A 69 40.55 2.07 6.02
CA MET A 69 40.78 1.14 4.88
C MET A 69 39.52 1.27 4.00
N MET A 70 39.49 1.31 2.67
CA MET A 70 40.40 1.18 1.53
C MET A 70 39.58 1.61 0.29
N PHE A 71 40.23 1.72 -0.86
CA PHE A 71 39.69 2.05 -2.20
C PHE A 71 39.56 3.56 -2.48
N GLY A 72 40.28 4.16 -3.42
CA GLY A 72 40.93 3.61 -4.59
C GLY A 72 40.49 4.45 -5.77
N GLU A 73 41.38 5.32 -6.25
CA GLU A 73 41.21 6.06 -7.49
C GLU A 73 40.95 5.08 -8.64
N ARG A 74 39.72 5.11 -9.16
CA ARG A 74 39.32 4.83 -10.55
C ARG A 74 37.80 5.00 -10.60
N GLY A 75 37.37 6.24 -10.87
CA GLY A 75 36.02 6.48 -11.33
C GLY A 75 35.82 5.73 -12.65
N ILE A 76 34.82 4.87 -12.70
CA ILE A 76 34.29 4.33 -13.95
C ILE A 76 33.39 5.42 -14.52
N GLU A 77 33.80 5.98 -15.65
CA GLU A 77 33.00 6.90 -16.45
C GLU A 77 31.74 6.18 -16.96
N ILE A 78 30.57 6.66 -16.56
CA ILE A 78 29.29 6.29 -17.17
C ILE A 78 29.04 7.32 -18.29
N PRO A 79 28.90 6.92 -19.58
CA PRO A 79 28.76 7.89 -20.66
C PRO A 79 27.41 8.60 -20.56
N SER A 80 27.43 9.92 -20.39
CA SER A 80 26.24 10.75 -20.56
C SER A 80 25.86 10.76 -22.04
N ARG A 81 24.69 10.22 -22.40
CA ARG A 81 24.03 10.50 -23.67
C ARG A 81 23.59 11.97 -23.68
N GLN A 82 24.44 12.84 -24.20
CA GLN A 82 23.99 14.10 -24.78
C GLN A 82 23.60 13.87 -26.25
N PRO A 83 22.54 14.52 -26.74
CA PRO A 83 22.16 14.45 -28.15
C PRO A 83 23.21 15.17 -28.98
N THR A 84 24.03 14.41 -29.71
CA THR A 84 24.94 14.94 -30.71
C THR A 84 24.13 15.36 -31.93
N ALA A 85 23.95 16.68 -32.08
CA ALA A 85 23.58 17.28 -33.34
C ALA A 85 24.66 16.95 -34.37
N HIS A 86 24.32 16.16 -35.39
CA HIS A 86 25.18 15.97 -36.54
C HIS A 86 25.13 17.23 -37.39
N SER A 87 26.27 17.93 -37.43
CA SER A 87 26.58 18.97 -38.40
C SER A 87 26.56 18.41 -39.81
N SER A 88 25.78 19.04 -40.68
CA SER A 88 25.87 18.89 -42.13
C SER A 88 27.23 19.40 -42.60
N GLU A 89 28.13 18.50 -42.98
CA GLU A 89 29.27 18.85 -43.82
C GLU A 89 28.80 18.90 -45.27
N ASP A 90 28.83 20.10 -45.85
CA ASP A 90 28.70 20.33 -47.28
C ASP A 90 29.80 19.58 -48.03
N THR A 91 29.42 18.55 -48.78
CA THR A 91 30.26 17.97 -49.83
C THR A 91 29.61 18.20 -51.18
N LEU A 92 30.19 19.16 -51.92
CA LEU A 92 29.95 19.39 -53.33
C LEU A 92 30.38 18.15 -54.15
N THR A 93 29.46 17.59 -54.92
CA THR A 93 29.80 16.82 -56.12
C THR A 93 28.90 17.27 -57.27
N GLU A 94 29.52 17.75 -58.34
CA GLU A 94 28.89 17.93 -59.65
C GLU A 94 28.51 16.57 -60.24
N GLU A 95 27.41 16.55 -60.99
CA GLU A 95 26.87 15.46 -61.80
C GLU A 95 25.88 14.48 -61.14
N GLY A 96 24.60 14.60 -61.53
CA GLY A 96 23.67 13.46 -61.62
C GLY A 96 22.62 13.37 -60.50
N ILE A 97 21.39 13.75 -60.82
CA ILE A 97 20.21 13.51 -59.97
C ILE A 97 19.95 12.00 -59.91
N ALA A 98 20.38 11.34 -58.82
CA ALA A 98 19.84 10.05 -58.41
C ALA A 98 18.79 10.30 -57.33
N LYS A 99 17.52 9.96 -57.61
CA LYS A 99 16.46 9.92 -56.58
C LYS A 99 16.85 8.88 -55.53
N VAL A 100 17.05 9.32 -54.30
CA VAL A 100 17.03 8.45 -53.11
C VAL A 100 15.65 7.77 -53.06
N PRO A 101 15.55 6.46 -52.83
CA PRO A 101 14.25 5.83 -52.61
C PRO A 101 13.62 6.44 -51.37
N GLU A 102 12.38 6.93 -51.47
CA GLU A 102 11.56 7.17 -50.28
C GLU A 102 11.57 5.87 -49.46
N ALA A 103 12.10 5.94 -48.25
CA ALA A 103 11.85 4.90 -47.27
C ALA A 103 10.33 4.89 -47.06
N VAL A 104 9.69 3.83 -47.55
CA VAL A 104 8.34 3.47 -47.12
C VAL A 104 8.46 3.27 -45.62
N ILE A 105 8.03 4.27 -44.86
CA ILE A 105 7.69 4.07 -43.46
C ILE A 105 6.45 3.20 -43.56
N ASP A 106 6.59 1.90 -43.27
CA ASP A 106 5.44 1.03 -43.08
C ASP A 106 4.49 1.76 -42.13
N ASP A 107 3.23 1.89 -42.53
CA ASP A 107 2.17 2.41 -41.70
C ASP A 107 2.16 1.55 -40.41
N VAL A 108 2.70 2.10 -39.31
CA VAL A 108 2.61 1.45 -38.00
C VAL A 108 1.13 1.38 -37.67
N ASP A 109 0.60 0.17 -37.56
CA ASP A 109 -0.80 -0.05 -37.21
C ASP A 109 -1.05 0.54 -35.81
N GLU A 110 -1.89 1.58 -35.73
CA GLU A 110 -2.19 2.25 -34.47
C GLU A 110 -2.81 1.28 -33.45
N GLU A 111 -3.52 0.23 -33.91
CA GLU A 111 -4.09 -0.81 -33.05
C GLU A 111 -3.00 -1.71 -32.42
N GLU A 112 -1.97 -2.08 -33.19
CA GLU A 112 -0.85 -2.89 -32.70
C GLU A 112 -0.01 -2.11 -31.66
N LEU A 113 0.17 -0.81 -31.88
CA LEU A 113 0.86 0.07 -30.96
C LEU A 113 0.11 0.21 -29.62
N ASP A 114 -1.22 0.32 -29.66
CA ASP A 114 -2.06 0.43 -28.46
C ASP A 114 -2.06 -0.88 -27.64
N GLU A 115 -2.08 -2.04 -28.29
CA GLU A 115 -1.94 -3.34 -27.63
C GLU A 115 -0.58 -3.50 -26.94
N ASP A 116 0.51 -3.10 -27.61
CA ASP A 116 1.85 -3.17 -27.04
C ASP A 116 2.02 -2.23 -25.85
N ILE A 117 1.45 -1.02 -25.90
CA ILE A 117 1.39 -0.11 -24.74
C ILE A 117 0.62 -0.77 -23.59
N ALA A 118 -0.50 -1.43 -23.87
CA ALA A 118 -1.28 -2.14 -22.87
C ALA A 118 -0.48 -3.30 -22.25
N ARG A 119 0.23 -4.12 -23.05
CA ARG A 119 1.11 -5.18 -22.55
C ARG A 119 2.21 -4.63 -21.64
N VAL A 120 2.86 -3.54 -22.04
CA VAL A 120 3.88 -2.87 -21.23
C VAL A 120 3.29 -2.38 -19.91
N LYS A 121 2.05 -1.86 -19.92
CA LYS A 121 1.34 -1.45 -18.71
C LYS A 121 1.11 -2.63 -17.75
N VAL A 122 0.61 -3.76 -18.26
CA VAL A 122 0.40 -4.98 -17.46
C VAL A 122 1.70 -5.47 -16.83
N GLU A 123 2.78 -5.51 -17.61
CA GLU A 123 4.06 -5.95 -17.09
C GLU A 123 4.65 -4.95 -16.09
N THR A 124 4.42 -3.65 -16.29
CA THR A 124 4.79 -2.60 -15.33
C THR A 124 4.04 -2.75 -14.00
N ASP A 125 2.74 -3.04 -14.05
CA ASP A 125 1.92 -3.29 -12.87
C ASP A 125 2.37 -4.57 -12.13
N ARG A 126 2.68 -5.65 -12.86
CA ARG A 126 3.24 -6.87 -12.26
C ARG A 126 4.61 -6.63 -11.63
N ALA A 127 5.45 -5.83 -12.29
CA ALA A 127 6.77 -5.45 -11.80
C ALA A 127 6.70 -4.49 -10.61
N PHE A 128 5.67 -3.65 -10.50
CA PHE A 128 5.47 -2.70 -9.40
C PHE A 128 5.52 -3.40 -8.03
N PHE A 129 4.84 -4.53 -7.88
CA PHE A 129 4.90 -5.37 -6.68
C PHE A 129 6.31 -5.83 -6.32
N ASN A 130 7.15 -6.13 -7.31
CA ASN A 130 8.54 -6.54 -7.10
C ASN A 130 9.43 -5.32 -6.80
N HIS A 131 9.18 -4.19 -7.46
CA HIS A 131 9.93 -2.95 -7.27
C HIS A 131 9.71 -2.34 -5.88
N MET A 132 8.53 -2.52 -5.29
CA MET A 132 8.23 -2.11 -3.92
C MET A 132 9.15 -2.75 -2.85
N LEU A 133 9.83 -3.85 -3.19
CA LEU A 133 10.74 -4.60 -2.31
C LEU A 133 12.22 -4.19 -2.43
N LEU A 134 12.61 -3.43 -3.46
CA LEU A 134 14.03 -3.21 -3.81
C LEU A 134 14.82 -2.30 -2.84
N VAL A 135 14.23 -1.85 -1.73
CA VAL A 135 14.90 -1.00 -0.73
C VAL A 135 15.63 -1.81 0.37
N ARG A 136 15.56 -3.16 0.40
CA ARG A 136 16.56 -3.99 1.12
C ARG A 136 16.84 -5.35 0.44
N PRO A 137 18.09 -5.86 0.53
CA PRO A 137 18.48 -7.14 -0.03
C PRO A 137 18.14 -8.29 0.93
N ALA A 138 17.02 -8.95 0.70
CA ALA A 138 16.83 -10.37 1.01
C ALA A 138 15.53 -10.83 0.32
N ALA A 139 15.55 -10.86 -1.01
CA ALA A 139 14.65 -11.78 -1.69
C ALA A 139 15.10 -13.19 -1.27
N VAL A 140 14.32 -13.85 -0.41
CA VAL A 140 14.37 -15.30 -0.36
C VAL A 140 13.99 -15.75 -1.77
N PRO A 141 14.86 -16.46 -2.50
CA PRO A 141 14.50 -16.95 -3.82
C PRO A 141 13.42 -18.02 -3.63
N LEU A 142 12.17 -17.62 -3.75
CA LEU A 142 11.06 -18.55 -3.89
C LEU A 142 11.14 -19.11 -5.30
N ASN A 143 11.60 -20.36 -5.40
CA ASN A 143 11.49 -21.15 -6.60
C ASN A 143 10.00 -21.36 -6.90
N PRO A 144 9.45 -20.93 -8.05
CA PRO A 144 8.03 -21.10 -8.39
C PRO A 144 7.57 -22.56 -8.31
N ALA A 145 8.48 -23.52 -8.43
CA ALA A 145 8.21 -24.95 -8.28
C ALA A 145 7.80 -25.41 -6.86
N LEU A 146 7.93 -24.54 -5.83
CA LEU A 146 7.43 -24.80 -4.47
C LEU A 146 6.08 -24.11 -4.18
N ALA A 147 5.54 -23.34 -5.14
CA ALA A 147 4.18 -22.82 -5.05
C ALA A 147 3.21 -23.97 -5.32
N MET A 148 2.74 -24.58 -4.21
CA MET A 148 1.63 -25.53 -4.12
C MET A 148 1.61 -26.66 -5.16
N GLU A 149 1.78 -27.91 -4.70
CA GLU A 149 1.13 -29.02 -5.42
C GLU A 149 -0.36 -28.68 -5.55
N ARG A 150 -0.90 -28.92 -6.75
CA ARG A 150 -2.19 -28.44 -7.31
C ARG A 150 -3.46 -28.63 -6.44
N ASP A 151 -3.39 -29.30 -5.28
CA ASP A 151 -4.55 -29.91 -4.62
C ASP A 151 -4.85 -29.45 -3.17
N ASP A 152 -4.08 -28.56 -2.53
CA ASP A 152 -4.17 -28.33 -1.07
C ASP A 152 -4.80 -26.99 -0.59
N LEU A 153 -5.93 -26.57 -1.15
CA LEU A 153 -6.78 -25.54 -0.49
C LEU A 153 -8.01 -26.20 0.17
N PRO A 154 -8.20 -26.11 1.51
CA PRO A 154 -9.35 -26.70 2.16
C PRO A 154 -10.62 -25.90 1.86
N LEU A 155 -11.52 -26.49 1.08
CA LEU A 155 -12.83 -25.96 0.67
C LEU A 155 -13.90 -25.96 1.78
N ASN A 156 -13.56 -26.11 3.08
CA ASN A 156 -14.62 -26.18 4.10
C ASN A 156 -14.23 -25.69 5.51
N ASN A 157 -15.17 -24.97 6.14
CA ASN A 157 -15.24 -24.55 7.55
C ASN A 157 -14.43 -23.34 8.05
N GLY A 158 -13.93 -22.45 7.19
CA GLY A 158 -13.62 -21.06 7.61
C GLY A 158 -12.53 -20.92 8.68
N THR A 159 -11.63 -21.89 8.79
CA THR A 159 -10.37 -21.79 9.54
C THR A 159 -9.22 -22.09 8.59
N PHE A 160 -8.48 -21.06 8.19
CA PHE A 160 -7.32 -21.17 7.32
C PHE A 160 -6.06 -21.45 8.15
N VAL A 161 -5.68 -22.72 8.25
CA VAL A 161 -4.38 -23.09 8.83
C VAL A 161 -3.56 -23.78 7.76
N ASN A 162 -2.86 -22.99 6.94
CA ASN A 162 -1.79 -23.53 6.11
C ASN A 162 -0.59 -23.86 7.03
N LYS A 163 -0.19 -25.14 7.06
CA LYS A 163 0.89 -25.66 7.91
C LYS A 163 2.29 -25.17 7.51
N ASN A 164 2.41 -24.46 6.38
CA ASN A 164 3.67 -23.95 5.86
C ASN A 164 4.03 -22.53 6.36
N ILE A 165 3.12 -21.86 7.08
CA ILE A 165 3.42 -20.60 7.76
C ILE A 165 3.84 -20.93 9.19
N ASN A 166 5.14 -20.89 9.44
CA ASN A 166 5.72 -21.26 10.72
C ASN A 166 5.51 -20.19 11.82
N ASP A 167 5.03 -19.00 11.48
CA ASP A 167 4.82 -17.93 12.46
C ASP A 167 3.38 -17.95 13.01
N ARG A 168 3.25 -18.49 14.24
CA ARG A 168 1.99 -18.52 14.99
C ARG A 168 1.39 -17.12 15.18
N ARG A 169 2.21 -16.07 15.29
CA ARG A 169 1.76 -14.69 15.47
C ARG A 169 1.05 -14.20 14.21
N GLU A 170 1.66 -14.42 13.04
CA GLU A 170 1.07 -14.08 11.74
C GLU A 170 -0.30 -14.74 11.53
N LEU A 171 -0.43 -16.03 11.86
CA LEU A 171 -1.70 -16.75 11.76
C LEU A 171 -2.79 -16.11 12.62
N LEU A 172 -2.48 -15.81 13.90
CA LEU A 172 -3.46 -15.25 14.83
C LEU A 172 -3.93 -13.87 14.39
N PHE A 173 -3.00 -12.98 14.03
CA PHE A 173 -3.36 -11.64 13.58
C PHE A 173 -4.15 -11.66 12.25
N GLY A 174 -3.74 -12.51 11.30
CA GLY A 174 -4.48 -12.74 10.06
C GLY A 174 -5.90 -13.23 10.29
N ASP A 175 -6.11 -14.22 11.19
CA ASP A 175 -7.44 -14.75 11.52
C ASP A 175 -8.36 -13.68 12.13
N LYS A 176 -7.80 -12.78 12.96
CA LYS A 176 -8.55 -11.68 13.57
C LYS A 176 -8.90 -10.62 12.53
N LEU A 177 -8.00 -10.32 11.59
CA LEU A 177 -8.29 -9.45 10.45
C LEU A 177 -9.38 -10.03 9.54
N HIS A 178 -9.30 -11.33 9.21
CA HIS A 178 -10.32 -12.02 8.44
C HIS A 178 -11.70 -11.92 9.11
N LYS A 179 -11.77 -12.18 10.43
CA LYS A 179 -13.01 -12.02 11.22
C LYS A 179 -13.56 -10.60 11.18
N TYR A 180 -12.70 -9.59 11.18
CA TYR A 180 -13.11 -8.19 11.05
C TYR A 180 -13.74 -7.91 9.68
N LEU A 181 -13.07 -8.31 8.59
CA LEU A 181 -13.52 -8.11 7.21
C LEU A 181 -14.84 -8.84 6.94
N LYS A 182 -14.93 -10.12 7.34
CA LYS A 182 -16.15 -10.92 7.23
C LYS A 182 -17.34 -10.33 7.98
N SER A 183 -17.08 -9.61 9.07
CA SER A 183 -18.13 -8.90 9.81
C SER A 183 -18.56 -7.58 9.16
N GLN A 184 -17.96 -7.20 8.02
CA GLN A 184 -18.14 -5.91 7.35
C GLN A 184 -17.89 -4.73 8.32
N GLY A 185 -16.87 -4.88 9.17
CA GLY A 185 -16.49 -3.88 10.17
C GLY A 185 -17.43 -3.73 11.37
N LYS A 186 -18.40 -4.64 11.57
CA LYS A 186 -19.31 -4.61 12.74
C LYS A 186 -18.61 -4.99 14.04
N LYS A 187 -17.60 -5.85 13.98
CA LYS A 187 -16.77 -6.19 15.14
C LYS A 187 -15.69 -5.12 15.33
N SER A 188 -15.39 -4.79 16.58
CA SER A 188 -14.31 -3.84 16.91
C SER A 188 -12.96 -4.44 16.52
N LEU A 189 -12.26 -3.77 15.61
CA LEU A 189 -10.90 -4.16 15.22
C LEU A 189 -9.95 -4.11 16.42
N ILE A 190 -10.10 -3.12 17.30
CA ILE A 190 -9.26 -2.94 18.50
C ILE A 190 -9.37 -4.18 19.41
N GLU A 191 -10.59 -4.65 19.66
CA GLU A 191 -10.81 -5.81 20.54
C GLU A 191 -10.28 -7.09 19.90
N LEU A 192 -10.46 -7.25 18.58
CA LEU A 192 -9.88 -8.38 17.84
C LEU A 192 -8.35 -8.39 17.88
N MET A 193 -7.70 -7.22 17.84
CA MET A 193 -6.24 -7.10 17.98
C MET A 193 -5.79 -7.41 19.41
N LYS A 194 -6.51 -6.96 20.45
CA LYS A 194 -6.27 -7.34 21.85
C LYS A 194 -6.32 -8.85 22.06
N GLU A 195 -7.35 -9.51 21.53
CA GLU A 195 -7.44 -10.97 21.58
C GLU A 195 -6.25 -11.63 20.87
N ALA A 196 -5.76 -11.07 19.75
CA ALA A 196 -4.57 -11.59 19.05
C ALA A 196 -3.30 -11.52 19.91
N ILE A 197 -3.13 -10.41 20.63
CA ILE A 197 -1.97 -10.16 21.51
C ILE A 197 -1.97 -11.15 22.69
N GLU A 198 -3.13 -11.36 23.31
CA GLU A 198 -3.33 -12.31 24.40
C GLU A 198 -3.08 -13.75 23.93
N GLU A 199 -3.69 -14.18 22.82
CA GLU A 199 -3.56 -15.55 22.30
C GLU A 199 -2.14 -15.86 21.80
N SER A 200 -1.44 -14.85 21.26
CA SER A 200 -0.05 -15.01 20.80
C SER A 200 0.95 -15.13 21.95
N GLY A 201 0.57 -14.75 23.17
CA GLY A 201 1.47 -14.72 24.32
C GLY A 201 2.54 -13.63 24.19
N THR A 202 2.16 -12.46 23.66
CA THR A 202 3.08 -11.32 23.49
C THR A 202 3.64 -10.91 24.85
N ASP A 203 4.96 -10.85 24.98
CA ASP A 203 5.65 -10.43 26.19
C ASP A 203 6.75 -9.40 25.91
N GLY A 204 7.34 -8.88 26.99
CA GLY A 204 8.43 -7.91 26.95
C GLY A 204 8.12 -6.65 26.15
N ALA A 205 9.11 -6.17 25.39
CA ALA A 205 9.05 -4.93 24.64
C ALA A 205 7.85 -4.80 23.69
N LEU A 206 7.40 -5.91 23.08
CA LEU A 206 6.23 -5.89 22.18
C LEU A 206 4.93 -5.74 22.95
N SER A 207 4.86 -6.27 24.19
CA SER A 207 3.69 -6.06 25.04
C SER A 207 3.54 -4.57 25.37
N ASP A 208 4.65 -3.89 25.66
CA ASP A 208 4.65 -2.45 25.94
C ASP A 208 4.19 -1.64 24.73
N VAL A 209 4.71 -1.97 23.53
CA VAL A 209 4.26 -1.38 22.25
C VAL A 209 2.75 -1.51 22.07
N TRP A 210 2.18 -2.69 22.31
CA TRP A 210 0.74 -2.88 22.14
C TRP A 210 -0.11 -2.25 23.25
N ASN A 211 0.43 -2.11 24.46
CA ASN A 211 -0.19 -1.34 25.53
C ASN A 211 -0.28 0.15 25.14
N ASP A 212 0.79 0.72 24.56
CA ASP A 212 0.77 2.08 24.02
C ASP A 212 -0.26 2.23 22.89
N VAL A 213 -0.27 1.28 21.95
CA VAL A 213 -1.19 1.27 20.79
C VAL A 213 -2.64 1.25 21.26
N THR A 214 -3.01 0.30 22.11
CA THR A 214 -4.40 0.10 22.52
C THR A 214 -4.91 1.15 23.51
N SER A 215 -4.01 1.80 24.25
CA SER A 215 -4.37 2.90 25.16
C SER A 215 -4.67 4.19 24.40
N VAL A 216 -3.86 4.50 23.38
CA VAL A 216 -4.02 5.71 22.57
C VAL A 216 -5.09 5.54 21.48
N LEU A 217 -5.09 4.42 20.77
CA LEU A 217 -6.02 4.16 19.66
C LEU A 217 -7.24 3.35 20.08
N HIS A 218 -8.11 3.96 20.89
CA HIS A 218 -9.33 3.29 21.41
C HIS A 218 -10.65 3.84 20.83
N ARG A 219 -10.59 4.87 19.99
CA ARG A 219 -11.75 5.53 19.36
C ARG A 219 -11.44 5.92 17.92
N LYS A 220 -12.47 6.02 17.07
CA LYS A 220 -12.32 6.47 15.67
C LYS A 220 -12.29 8.00 15.60
N THR A 221 -11.39 8.57 14.81
CA THR A 221 -11.37 10.01 14.52
C THR A 221 -12.49 10.37 13.54
N VAL A 222 -13.13 11.53 13.76
CA VAL A 222 -14.21 12.06 12.90
C VAL A 222 -13.71 13.24 12.06
N SER A 223 -12.69 13.94 12.56
CA SER A 223 -12.04 15.07 11.91
C SER A 223 -10.72 14.65 11.24
N ASP A 224 -10.15 15.55 10.44
CA ASP A 224 -8.79 15.42 9.93
C ASP A 224 -7.80 15.17 11.10
N ARG A 225 -6.74 14.39 10.84
CA ARG A 225 -5.67 14.08 11.80
C ARG A 225 -5.04 15.36 12.35
N ASP A 226 -4.88 16.37 11.50
CA ASP A 226 -4.28 17.66 11.88
C ASP A 226 -5.25 18.63 12.54
N ASP A 227 -6.50 18.20 12.79
CA ASP A 227 -7.46 19.01 13.53
C ASP A 227 -7.06 19.17 15.00
N VAL A 228 -7.35 20.35 15.55
CA VAL A 228 -7.05 20.71 16.94
C VAL A 228 -7.80 19.78 17.90
N THR A 229 -9.00 19.34 17.54
CA THR A 229 -9.77 18.41 18.38
C THR A 229 -9.15 17.02 18.43
N THR A 230 -8.64 16.52 17.29
CA THR A 230 -7.91 15.25 17.22
C THR A 230 -6.63 15.30 18.07
N THR A 231 -5.89 16.40 17.97
CA THR A 231 -4.68 16.63 18.79
C THR A 231 -5.00 16.71 20.29
N ALA A 232 -6.07 17.41 20.67
CA ALA A 232 -6.47 17.51 22.07
C ALA A 232 -6.91 16.15 22.65
N ASN A 233 -7.64 15.36 21.86
CA ASN A 233 -8.04 14.00 22.22
C ASN A 233 -6.82 13.09 22.41
N LEU A 234 -5.85 13.15 21.49
CA LEU A 234 -4.60 12.40 21.59
C LEU A 234 -3.82 12.74 22.87
N LEU A 235 -3.72 14.02 23.20
CA LEU A 235 -3.03 14.48 24.40
C LEU A 235 -3.72 14.02 25.68
N GLU A 236 -5.06 14.05 25.72
CA GLU A 236 -5.84 13.51 26.83
C GLU A 236 -5.56 12.01 27.01
N ASP A 237 -5.59 11.25 25.92
CA ASP A 237 -5.42 9.80 25.94
C ASP A 237 -3.99 9.40 26.36
N ALA A 238 -2.98 10.07 25.80
CA ALA A 238 -1.58 9.87 26.18
C ALA A 238 -1.30 10.26 27.63
N CYS A 239 -1.84 11.39 28.11
CA CYS A 239 -1.70 11.80 29.51
C CYS A 239 -2.35 10.80 30.46
N LYS A 240 -3.57 10.36 30.15
CA LYS A 240 -4.32 9.39 30.95
C LYS A 240 -3.59 8.04 31.01
N TYR A 241 -3.04 7.58 29.89
CA TYR A 241 -2.22 6.39 29.84
C TYR A 241 -1.01 6.50 30.78
N LEU A 242 -0.21 7.56 30.64
CA LEU A 242 0.95 7.79 31.49
C LEU A 242 0.60 7.89 32.98
N GLN A 243 -0.56 8.47 33.32
CA GLN A 243 -1.07 8.55 34.69
C GLN A 243 -1.46 7.17 35.25
N ASN A 244 -2.07 6.32 34.44
CA ASN A 244 -2.40 4.95 34.81
C ASN A 244 -1.14 4.11 35.04
N VAL A 245 -0.17 4.15 34.13
CA VAL A 245 1.12 3.46 34.26
C VAL A 245 1.80 3.81 35.58
N PHE A 246 1.79 5.10 35.95
CA PHE A 246 2.34 5.53 37.23
C PHE A 246 1.55 5.06 38.44
N SER A 247 0.22 5.04 38.34
CA SER A 247 -0.64 4.55 39.43
C SER A 247 -0.45 3.05 39.67
N GLU A 248 -0.32 2.26 38.60
CA GLU A 248 -0.01 0.83 38.65
C GLU A 248 1.38 0.56 39.21
N HIS A 249 2.37 1.38 38.86
CA HIS A 249 3.70 1.33 39.46
C HIS A 249 3.64 1.55 40.98
N MET A 250 2.97 2.62 41.42
CA MET A 250 2.80 2.88 42.86
C MET A 250 2.09 1.73 43.58
N GLN A 251 1.03 1.19 42.96
CA GLN A 251 0.31 0.04 43.49
C GLN A 251 1.20 -1.19 43.63
N THR A 252 1.99 -1.50 42.61
CA THR A 252 2.94 -2.63 42.60
C THR A 252 3.99 -2.49 43.70
N VAL A 253 4.55 -1.29 43.89
CA VAL A 253 5.55 -1.02 44.94
C VAL A 253 4.95 -1.17 46.33
N VAL A 254 3.72 -0.68 46.55
CA VAL A 254 3.01 -0.82 47.82
C VAL A 254 2.66 -2.28 48.11
N GLU A 255 2.17 -3.02 47.12
CA GLU A 255 1.81 -4.44 47.25
C GLU A 255 3.02 -5.33 47.53
N ARG A 256 4.20 -4.98 47.03
CA ARG A 256 5.45 -5.67 47.35
C ARG A 256 5.98 -5.37 48.76
N ASN A 257 5.53 -4.28 49.38
CA ASN A 257 6.06 -3.77 50.64
C ASN A 257 4.96 -3.46 51.66
N LEU A 258 3.95 -4.34 51.78
CA LEU A 258 2.75 -4.11 52.59
C LEU A 258 3.03 -3.80 54.08
N GLU A 259 4.07 -4.44 54.64
CA GLU A 259 4.45 -4.25 56.05
C GLU A 259 4.91 -2.82 56.35
N VAL A 260 5.66 -2.21 55.42
CA VAL A 260 6.17 -0.83 55.55
C VAL A 260 5.13 0.20 55.08
N ALA A 261 4.37 -0.16 54.05
CA ALA A 261 3.40 0.74 53.42
C ALA A 261 2.23 1.11 54.35
N GLU A 262 1.86 0.22 55.29
CA GLU A 262 0.77 0.40 56.25
C GLU A 262 -0.47 1.04 55.62
N ARG A 263 -0.89 0.52 54.46
CA ARG A 263 -2.01 1.07 53.69
C ARG A 263 -3.27 0.99 54.55
N GLY A 264 -3.78 2.15 54.97
CA GLY A 264 -5.01 2.23 55.76
C GLY A 264 -6.24 1.72 54.98
N GLY A 265 -7.39 1.60 55.67
CA GLY A 265 -8.62 1.02 55.12
C GLY A 265 -9.45 1.90 54.17
N ILE A 266 -8.99 3.12 53.83
CA ILE A 266 -9.74 4.02 52.93
C ILE A 266 -9.15 3.93 51.52
N PRO A 267 -9.89 3.40 50.53
CA PRO A 267 -9.44 3.39 49.15
C PRO A 267 -9.42 4.81 48.57
N GLY A 268 -8.36 5.14 47.84
CA GLY A 268 -8.20 6.42 47.14
C GLY A 268 -6.75 6.74 46.80
N THR A 269 -6.53 7.64 45.84
CA THR A 269 -5.20 8.02 45.34
C THR A 269 -4.31 8.56 46.46
N ARG A 270 -4.85 9.41 47.34
CA ARG A 270 -4.08 9.96 48.48
C ARG A 270 -3.58 8.87 49.44
N GLY A 271 -4.41 7.85 49.71
CA GLY A 271 -4.01 6.72 50.54
C GLY A 271 -2.91 5.89 49.90
N LEU A 272 -3.01 5.68 48.58
CA LEU A 272 -1.97 4.99 47.80
C LEU A 272 -0.66 5.77 47.78
N VAL A 273 -0.70 7.08 47.53
CA VAL A 273 0.47 7.96 47.54
C VAL A 273 1.15 7.95 48.91
N ASN A 274 0.40 8.13 49.99
CA ASN A 274 0.99 8.09 51.34
C ASN A 274 1.67 6.74 51.63
N ALA A 275 1.03 5.63 51.24
CA ALA A 275 1.61 4.29 51.39
C ALA A 275 2.88 4.12 50.54
N TYR A 276 2.87 4.62 49.30
CA TYR A 276 4.02 4.58 48.39
C TYR A 276 5.21 5.38 48.94
N LEU A 277 4.96 6.59 49.48
CA LEU A 277 6.00 7.44 50.06
C LEU A 277 6.62 6.86 51.34
N LYS A 278 5.85 6.09 52.13
CA LYS A 278 6.38 5.37 53.30
C LYS A 278 7.39 4.30 52.92
N VAL A 279 7.18 3.64 51.77
CA VAL A 279 8.09 2.60 51.25
C VAL A 279 9.34 3.23 50.62
N GLY A 280 9.18 4.35 49.91
CA GLY A 280 10.23 4.94 49.06
C GLY A 280 11.21 5.92 49.72
N THR A 281 11.32 5.99 51.05
CA THR A 281 12.17 6.99 51.73
C THR A 281 13.49 6.40 52.26
N GLU A 282 14.52 6.36 51.41
CA GLU A 282 15.92 6.17 51.86
C GLU A 282 16.62 7.50 52.21
N GLU A 283 16.10 8.66 51.78
CA GLU A 283 16.67 9.96 52.13
C GLU A 283 15.87 10.67 53.25
N PRO A 284 16.52 11.08 54.36
CA PRO A 284 15.90 11.97 55.34
C PRO A 284 15.71 13.35 54.70
N PHE A 285 14.50 13.65 54.23
CA PHE A 285 14.17 14.94 53.62
C PHE A 285 13.35 15.81 54.59
N THR A 286 13.83 17.01 54.87
CA THR A 286 13.12 18.02 55.67
C THR A 286 12.15 18.83 54.78
N PRO A 287 10.84 18.87 55.09
CA PRO A 287 9.87 19.63 54.30
C PRO A 287 10.18 21.13 54.33
N GLU A 288 10.16 21.78 53.15
CA GLU A 288 10.49 23.21 53.01
C GLU A 288 9.40 24.12 53.60
N ASP A 289 8.12 23.79 53.41
CA ASP A 289 6.98 24.63 53.80
C ASP A 289 6.03 23.95 54.81
N ASP A 290 5.52 22.74 54.50
CA ASP A 290 4.50 22.05 55.29
C ASP A 290 4.58 20.53 55.15
N SER A 291 3.97 19.82 56.11
CA SER A 291 3.85 18.36 56.12
C SER A 291 2.42 17.91 56.41
N ILE A 292 1.94 16.91 55.67
CA ILE A 292 0.61 16.31 55.81
C ILE A 292 0.78 14.83 56.15
N ASP A 293 0.17 14.38 57.24
CA ASP A 293 0.24 13.00 57.73
C ASP A 293 1.68 12.47 57.89
N GLY A 294 2.62 13.38 58.24
CA GLY A 294 4.05 13.08 58.37
C GLY A 294 4.84 13.07 57.05
N MET A 295 4.19 13.38 55.92
CA MET A 295 4.79 13.43 54.58
C MET A 295 4.93 14.87 54.05
N PRO A 296 5.91 15.19 53.20
CA PRO A 296 6.03 16.52 52.60
C PRO A 296 4.84 16.87 51.69
N THR A 297 4.21 18.03 51.93
CA THR A 297 3.00 18.46 51.20
C THR A 297 3.22 18.54 49.68
N TRP A 298 4.39 19.02 49.25
CA TRP A 298 4.74 19.16 47.82
C TRP A 298 4.89 17.81 47.13
N GLN A 299 5.52 16.84 47.80
CA GLN A 299 5.71 15.50 47.30
C GLN A 299 4.38 14.77 47.14
N VAL A 300 3.51 14.81 48.16
CA VAL A 300 2.17 14.23 48.09
C VAL A 300 1.36 14.86 46.96
N THR A 301 1.38 16.19 46.85
CA THR A 301 0.66 16.92 45.80
C THR A 301 1.14 16.52 44.41
N TYR A 302 2.45 16.44 44.19
CA TYR A 302 3.03 16.01 42.91
C TYR A 302 2.57 14.60 42.52
N HIS A 303 2.66 13.63 43.43
CA HIS A 303 2.28 12.24 43.11
C HIS A 303 0.77 12.12 42.81
N CYS A 304 -0.09 12.90 43.49
CA CYS A 304 -1.51 12.98 43.15
C CYS A 304 -1.74 13.56 41.73
N VAL A 305 -1.04 14.64 41.36
CA VAL A 305 -1.10 15.21 40.00
C VAL A 305 -0.59 14.22 38.95
N ARG A 306 0.54 13.56 39.22
CA ARG A 306 1.17 12.58 38.33
C ARG A 306 0.32 11.32 38.13
N ALA A 307 -0.51 10.97 39.12
CA ALA A 307 -1.53 9.92 39.05
C ALA A 307 -2.86 10.37 38.40
N GLY A 308 -3.00 11.66 38.06
CA GLY A 308 -4.21 12.20 37.43
C GLY A 308 -5.32 12.62 38.39
N ASP A 309 -5.12 12.50 39.70
CA ASP A 309 -6.10 12.92 40.71
C ASP A 309 -5.87 14.38 41.13
N MET A 310 -6.35 15.28 40.27
CA MET A 310 -6.25 16.73 40.49
C MET A 310 -7.07 17.21 41.69
N GLN A 311 -8.14 16.49 42.05
CA GLN A 311 -8.97 16.84 43.19
C GLN A 311 -8.23 16.55 44.51
N ALA A 312 -7.66 15.35 44.65
CA ALA A 312 -6.84 15.00 45.82
C ALA A 312 -5.63 15.93 45.95
N ALA A 313 -4.99 16.30 44.84
CA ALA A 313 -3.91 17.28 44.82
C ALA A 313 -4.35 18.66 45.33
N ALA A 314 -5.49 19.17 44.84
CA ALA A 314 -6.02 20.47 45.25
C ALA A 314 -6.43 20.49 46.74
N GLU A 315 -7.06 19.43 47.24
CA GLU A 315 -7.41 19.29 48.66
C GLU A 315 -6.17 19.29 49.57
N THR A 316 -5.12 18.59 49.15
CA THR A 316 -3.82 18.54 49.85
C THR A 316 -3.20 19.93 49.92
N LEU A 317 -3.18 20.64 48.78
CA LEU A 317 -2.53 21.94 48.66
C LEU A 317 -3.33 23.11 49.25
N ASN A 318 -4.64 22.93 49.49
CA ASN A 318 -5.49 23.97 50.07
C ASN A 318 -5.07 24.44 51.47
N ARG A 319 -4.25 23.65 52.19
CA ARG A 319 -3.66 24.04 53.49
C ARG A 319 -2.60 25.13 53.35
N LEU A 320 -1.96 25.21 52.18
CA LEU A 320 -0.94 26.20 51.85
C LEU A 320 -1.51 27.50 51.25
N LYS A 321 -2.85 27.68 51.22
CA LYS A 321 -3.51 28.89 50.69
C LYS A 321 -3.04 30.19 51.33
N SER A 322 -2.59 30.15 52.58
CA SER A 322 -2.10 31.31 53.33
C SER A 322 -0.66 31.72 52.96
N PHE A 323 0.08 30.89 52.22
CA PHE A 323 1.46 31.17 51.84
C PHE A 323 1.50 31.99 50.56
N SER A 324 1.86 33.27 50.69
CA SER A 324 1.84 34.24 49.57
C SER A 324 2.75 33.85 48.41
N GLN A 325 3.85 33.15 48.68
CA GLN A 325 4.81 32.72 47.67
C GLN A 325 4.28 31.64 46.73
N CYS A 326 3.21 30.92 47.11
CA CYS A 326 2.64 29.83 46.31
C CYS A 326 1.15 30.00 46.03
N ALA A 327 0.60 31.19 46.32
CA ALA A 327 -0.83 31.44 46.26
C ALA A 327 -1.37 31.27 44.83
N THR A 328 -0.59 31.63 43.82
CA THR A 328 -1.00 31.49 42.41
C THR A 328 -0.93 30.05 41.94
N LEU A 329 0.09 29.28 42.35
CA LEU A 329 0.15 27.84 42.11
C LEU A 329 -1.05 27.11 42.72
N VAL A 330 -1.41 27.43 43.97
CA VAL A 330 -2.57 26.86 44.66
C VAL A 330 -3.87 27.21 43.93
N ALA A 331 -4.04 28.47 43.52
CA ALA A 331 -5.20 28.91 42.76
C ALA A 331 -5.29 28.20 41.40
N SER A 332 -4.16 28.02 40.72
CA SER A 332 -4.07 27.36 39.41
C SER A 332 -4.45 25.89 39.49
N LEU A 333 -3.92 25.15 40.46
CA LEU A 333 -4.28 23.74 40.68
C LEU A 333 -5.75 23.57 41.05
N ASN A 334 -6.30 24.43 41.92
CA ASN A 334 -7.73 24.43 42.23
C ASN A 334 -8.60 24.71 41.00
N HIS A 335 -8.15 25.60 40.11
CA HIS A 335 -8.85 25.89 38.87
C HIS A 335 -8.83 24.68 37.93
N VAL A 336 -7.67 24.06 37.72
CA VAL A 336 -7.54 22.86 36.88
C VAL A 336 -8.35 21.69 37.46
N ALA A 337 -8.37 21.51 38.78
CA ALA A 337 -9.19 20.48 39.43
C ALA A 337 -10.71 20.66 39.15
N LYS A 338 -11.19 21.91 39.03
CA LYS A 338 -12.60 22.22 38.77
C LYS A 338 -12.97 22.22 37.29
N HIS A 339 -12.09 22.78 36.45
CA HIS A 339 -12.40 23.09 35.06
C HIS A 339 -11.62 22.22 34.05
N LYS A 340 -10.73 21.33 34.53
CA LYS A 340 -9.79 20.51 33.76
C LYS A 340 -8.79 21.30 32.89
N LYS A 341 -8.87 22.63 32.90
CA LYS A 341 -8.09 23.53 32.06
C LYS A 341 -7.55 24.68 32.89
N LEU A 342 -6.41 25.21 32.49
CA LEU A 342 -5.82 26.40 33.09
C LEU A 342 -6.29 27.64 32.31
N ASP A 343 -6.80 28.63 33.02
CA ASP A 343 -7.19 29.91 32.41
C ASP A 343 -5.96 30.75 32.01
N ALA A 344 -6.08 31.52 30.93
CA ALA A 344 -4.99 32.32 30.38
C ALA A 344 -4.51 33.42 31.33
N GLU A 345 -5.39 34.01 32.15
CA GLU A 345 -5.02 35.01 33.15
C GLU A 345 -4.26 34.36 34.32
N LEU A 346 -4.75 33.22 34.80
CA LEU A 346 -4.05 32.43 35.83
C LEU A 346 -2.68 31.97 35.36
N LYS A 347 -2.55 31.51 34.11
CA LYS A 347 -1.26 31.13 33.52
C LYS A 347 -0.27 32.30 33.51
N LYS A 348 -0.70 33.50 33.11
CA LYS A 348 0.16 34.70 33.13
C LYS A 348 0.64 35.03 34.53
N LYS A 349 -0.26 34.99 35.53
CA LYS A 349 0.11 35.20 36.94
C LYS A 349 1.08 34.12 37.42
N LEU A 350 0.84 32.86 37.07
CA LEU A 350 1.67 31.72 37.45
C LEU A 350 3.09 31.84 36.88
N LYS A 351 3.24 32.31 35.63
CA LYS A 351 4.54 32.62 35.01
C LYS A 351 5.29 33.74 35.73
N VAL A 352 4.58 34.73 36.28
CA VAL A 352 5.20 35.82 37.05
C VAL A 352 5.68 35.30 38.41
N GLU A 353 4.83 34.54 39.11
CA GLU A 353 5.20 33.91 40.39
C GLU A 353 6.41 32.98 40.22
N TRP A 354 6.41 32.12 39.19
CA TRP A 354 7.52 31.24 38.89
C TRP A 354 8.83 32.01 38.64
N ARG A 355 8.82 33.05 37.79
CA ARG A 355 10.01 33.86 37.50
C ARG A 355 10.58 34.54 38.74
N HIS A 356 9.74 34.88 39.71
CA HIS A 356 10.18 35.48 40.97
C HIS A 356 10.78 34.44 41.94
N ASN A 357 10.24 33.22 41.92
CA ASN A 357 10.57 32.20 42.92
C ASN A 357 11.61 31.16 42.45
N VAL A 358 11.89 31.03 41.15
CA VAL A 358 12.75 29.98 40.57
C VAL A 358 14.12 29.86 41.24
N GLY A 359 14.75 30.98 41.60
CA GLY A 359 16.06 30.99 42.26
C GLY A 359 16.03 30.65 43.76
N HIS A 360 14.84 30.57 44.36
CA HIS A 360 14.65 30.38 45.80
C HIS A 360 14.04 29.01 46.15
N ILE A 361 13.33 28.37 45.22
CA ILE A 361 12.70 27.06 45.43
C ILE A 361 13.77 25.95 45.41
N LYS A 362 13.94 25.26 46.54
CA LYS A 362 14.85 24.11 46.65
C LYS A 362 14.13 22.78 46.47
N ASP A 363 12.85 22.71 46.84
CA ASP A 363 12.02 21.51 46.71
C ASP A 363 11.79 21.13 45.24
N LYS A 364 12.28 19.93 44.87
CA LYS A 364 12.17 19.38 43.51
C LYS A 364 10.72 19.11 43.08
N TYR A 365 9.84 18.73 44.01
CA TYR A 365 8.43 18.46 43.74
C TYR A 365 7.64 19.76 43.53
N LYS A 366 7.97 20.80 44.28
CA LYS A 366 7.44 22.16 44.06
C LYS A 366 7.81 22.67 42.66
N ARG A 367 9.07 22.50 42.23
CA ARG A 367 9.51 22.83 40.85
C ARG A 367 8.75 22.01 39.81
N ALA A 368 8.58 20.70 40.03
CA ALA A 368 7.85 19.83 39.11
C ALA A 368 6.37 20.23 38.94
N LEU A 369 5.71 20.72 39.98
CA LEU A 369 4.32 21.20 39.87
C LEU A 369 4.20 22.45 38.99
N TYR A 370 5.17 23.38 39.07
CA TYR A 370 5.22 24.50 38.13
C TYR A 370 5.48 24.02 36.70
N ALA A 371 6.41 23.09 36.50
CA ALA A 371 6.72 22.50 35.20
C ALA A 371 5.51 21.80 34.57
N ALA A 372 4.76 21.02 35.37
CA ALA A 372 3.57 20.30 34.93
C ALA A 372 2.45 21.24 34.40
N LEU A 373 2.35 22.47 34.92
CA LEU A 373 1.31 23.43 34.50
C LEU A 373 1.77 24.42 33.44
N LEU A 374 3.03 24.86 33.47
CA LEU A 374 3.53 25.92 32.59
C LEU A 374 4.19 25.40 31.31
N GLY A 375 4.71 24.18 31.34
CA GLY A 375 5.52 23.62 30.28
C GLY A 375 6.96 24.12 30.31
N GLY A 376 7.87 23.16 30.19
CA GLY A 376 9.31 23.30 30.35
C GLY A 376 9.75 23.80 31.73
N LEU A 377 11.06 24.00 31.85
CA LEU A 377 11.87 24.15 33.06
C LEU A 377 12.56 22.85 33.50
N GLU A 378 13.89 22.91 33.46
CA GLU A 378 14.92 22.18 34.23
C GLU A 378 14.39 21.30 35.38
N SER A 379 13.73 20.21 35.02
CA SER A 379 13.29 19.17 35.94
C SER A 379 14.04 17.88 35.63
N ALA A 380 15.33 17.99 35.28
CA ALA A 380 16.25 16.86 35.24
C ALA A 380 16.24 16.06 36.56
N ALA A 381 15.80 16.67 37.67
CA ALA A 381 15.69 16.00 38.96
C ALA A 381 14.54 14.96 39.06
N LEU A 382 13.49 15.04 38.23
CA LEU A 382 12.33 14.12 38.28
C LEU A 382 11.89 13.60 36.89
N ALA A 383 12.60 13.98 35.82
CA ALA A 383 12.48 13.41 34.47
C ALA A 383 13.56 12.35 34.24
N ASP A 384 13.68 11.43 35.20
CA ASP A 384 14.64 10.32 35.25
C ASP A 384 14.23 9.11 34.40
N THR A 385 12.93 8.97 34.15
CA THR A 385 12.32 7.93 33.31
C THR A 385 11.72 8.54 32.05
N LEU A 386 11.61 7.72 30.99
CA LEU A 386 11.01 8.13 29.72
C LEU A 386 9.57 8.61 29.90
N GLU A 387 8.80 7.90 30.71
CA GLU A 387 7.38 8.16 30.99
C GLU A 387 7.21 9.49 31.73
N ASN A 388 8.10 9.80 32.68
CA ASN A 388 8.09 11.10 33.34
C ASN A 388 8.49 12.21 32.39
N TRP A 389 9.56 12.00 31.61
CA TRP A 389 10.04 12.98 30.64
C TRP A 389 8.95 13.36 29.63
N ILE A 390 8.25 12.38 29.04
CA ILE A 390 7.19 12.66 28.07
C ILE A 390 5.93 13.23 28.73
N TRP A 391 5.58 12.79 29.94
CA TRP A 391 4.44 13.35 30.68
C TRP A 391 4.63 14.86 30.95
N PHE A 392 5.82 15.29 31.35
CA PHE A 392 6.12 16.72 31.55
C PHE A 392 6.05 17.55 30.27
N LYS A 393 6.22 16.93 29.09
CA LYS A 393 6.09 17.59 27.80
C LYS A 393 4.63 17.64 27.32
N LEU A 394 3.82 16.61 27.61
CA LEU A 394 2.44 16.51 27.14
C LEU A 394 1.39 17.11 28.08
N HIS A 395 1.54 16.93 29.40
CA HIS A 395 0.54 17.39 30.38
C HIS A 395 0.25 18.90 30.34
N PRO A 396 1.25 19.79 30.20
CA PRO A 396 0.99 21.23 30.04
C PRO A 396 0.13 21.55 28.80
N LEU A 397 0.30 20.78 27.71
CA LEU A 397 -0.44 20.95 26.46
C LEU A 397 -1.89 20.48 26.58
N HIS A 398 -2.13 19.46 27.41
CA HIS A 398 -3.46 18.97 27.74
C HIS A 398 -4.24 20.00 28.60
N VAL A 399 -3.56 20.64 29.55
CA VAL A 399 -4.18 21.58 30.49
C VAL A 399 -4.39 22.98 29.88
N ASP A 400 -3.61 23.36 28.87
CA ASP A 400 -3.79 24.61 28.11
C ASP A 400 -4.03 24.37 26.61
N PRO A 401 -5.30 24.29 26.18
CA PRO A 401 -5.68 24.04 24.79
C PRO A 401 -5.39 25.18 23.80
N GLN A 402 -5.11 26.41 24.26
CA GLN A 402 -5.04 27.59 23.38
C GLN A 402 -3.68 27.74 22.67
N LEU A 403 -2.65 27.06 23.17
CA LEU A 403 -1.27 27.08 22.64
C LEU A 403 -0.84 25.74 22.04
N THR A 404 -1.72 24.75 22.05
CA THR A 404 -1.41 23.33 21.84
C THR A 404 -0.74 23.00 20.50
N PRO A 405 -1.15 23.53 19.32
CA PRO A 405 -0.64 23.00 18.05
C PRO A 405 0.85 23.25 17.80
N LEU A 406 1.32 24.50 17.96
CA LEU A 406 2.73 24.86 17.72
C LEU A 406 3.65 24.19 18.75
N LEU A 407 3.24 24.18 20.02
CA LEU A 407 4.04 23.57 21.08
C LEU A 407 4.07 22.05 20.96
N PHE A 408 2.98 21.43 20.52
CA PHE A 408 2.92 19.99 20.27
C PHE A 408 3.87 19.59 19.12
N GLN A 409 3.93 20.40 18.06
CA GLN A 409 4.89 20.21 16.98
C GLN A 409 6.34 20.29 17.48
N GLU A 410 6.63 21.18 18.44
CA GLU A 410 7.96 21.27 19.05
C GLU A 410 8.30 20.05 19.93
N VAL A 411 7.31 19.46 20.61
CA VAL A 411 7.50 18.15 21.28
C VAL A 411 7.80 17.06 20.25
N GLN A 412 7.07 17.06 19.12
CA GLN A 412 7.31 16.11 18.03
C GLN A 412 8.73 16.25 17.49
N LYS A 413 9.18 17.48 17.22
CA LYS A 413 10.55 17.80 16.79
C LYS A 413 11.60 17.36 17.80
N ALA A 414 11.38 17.60 19.09
CA ALA A 414 12.30 17.16 20.13
C ALA A 414 12.51 15.64 20.06
N VAL A 415 11.43 14.86 20.04
CA VAL A 415 11.50 13.39 19.95
C VAL A 415 12.18 12.94 18.66
N SER A 416 11.83 13.53 17.54
CA SER A 416 12.16 13.02 16.22
C SER A 416 13.50 13.48 15.64
N ILE A 417 13.86 14.74 15.88
CA ILE A 417 14.94 15.44 15.18
C ILE A 417 16.06 15.74 16.18
N ASP A 418 15.72 16.27 17.35
CA ASP A 418 16.73 16.68 18.32
C ASP A 418 17.34 15.47 19.05
N TYR A 419 16.52 14.51 19.49
CA TYR A 419 16.98 13.25 20.09
C TYR A 419 17.10 12.11 19.07
N GLY A 420 15.99 11.78 18.40
CA GLY A 420 15.93 10.76 17.34
C GLY A 420 16.40 9.37 17.77
N GLU A 421 16.70 8.53 16.77
CA GLU A 421 17.09 7.12 16.98
C GLU A 421 18.36 6.97 17.82
N GLN A 422 19.34 7.85 17.66
CA GLN A 422 20.63 7.74 18.34
C GLN A 422 20.51 7.81 19.86
N TYR A 423 19.55 8.58 20.35
CA TYR A 423 19.30 8.74 21.78
C TYR A 423 18.48 7.57 22.34
N PHE A 424 17.31 7.31 21.75
CA PHE A 424 16.36 6.33 22.29
C PHE A 424 16.77 4.88 22.01
N MET A 425 17.62 4.64 21.00
CA MET A 425 18.10 3.32 20.61
C MET A 425 19.62 3.22 20.71
N SER A 426 20.18 3.74 21.80
CA SER A 426 21.63 3.78 22.03
C SER A 426 22.29 2.40 22.02
N ASN A 427 21.59 1.34 22.45
CA ASN A 427 22.08 -0.05 22.36
C ASN A 427 21.65 -0.76 21.07
N GLY A 428 21.13 -0.03 20.09
CA GLY A 428 20.69 -0.54 18.79
C GLY A 428 19.22 -0.98 18.76
N LYS A 429 18.90 -1.87 17.82
CA LYS A 429 17.51 -2.25 17.50
C LYS A 429 16.76 -2.99 18.60
N SER A 430 17.43 -3.44 19.67
CA SER A 430 16.78 -4.05 20.83
C SER A 430 15.99 -3.08 21.69
N ASP A 431 16.28 -1.78 21.57
CA ASP A 431 15.72 -0.70 22.40
C ASP A 431 14.60 0.06 21.67
N PHE A 432 14.08 -0.53 20.60
CA PHE A 432 13.08 0.11 19.73
C PHE A 432 11.81 0.55 20.47
N GLN A 433 11.44 -0.14 21.56
CA GLN A 433 10.25 0.17 22.36
C GLN A 433 10.29 1.56 22.97
N TYR A 434 11.47 2.04 23.42
CA TYR A 434 11.59 3.37 24.01
C TYR A 434 11.33 4.46 22.96
N TYR A 435 11.90 4.29 21.77
CA TYR A 435 11.68 5.23 20.68
C TYR A 435 10.25 5.14 20.13
N PHE A 436 9.71 3.93 20.04
CA PHE A 436 8.32 3.71 19.68
C PHE A 436 7.37 4.44 20.64
N THR A 437 7.52 4.23 21.95
CA THR A 437 6.72 4.88 23.00
C THR A 437 6.76 6.41 22.83
N ALA A 438 7.96 6.96 22.66
CA ALA A 438 8.15 8.40 22.49
C ALA A 438 7.46 8.95 21.22
N LEU A 439 7.60 8.25 20.08
CA LEU A 439 6.94 8.63 18.83
C LEU A 439 5.42 8.48 18.92
N TRP A 440 4.94 7.39 19.51
CA TRP A 440 3.53 7.05 19.59
C TRP A 440 2.75 8.02 20.47
N LEU A 441 3.25 8.29 21.68
CA LEU A 441 2.62 9.24 22.61
C LEU A 441 2.73 10.70 22.15
N SER A 442 3.70 11.03 21.30
CA SER A 442 3.79 12.33 20.61
C SER A 442 3.00 12.38 19.29
N GLY A 443 2.24 11.34 18.94
CA GLY A 443 1.36 11.31 17.76
C GLY A 443 2.05 11.15 16.41
N GLN A 444 3.32 10.72 16.40
CA GLN A 444 4.12 10.51 15.18
C GLN A 444 3.95 9.06 14.69
N PHE A 445 2.72 8.68 14.40
CA PHE A 445 2.33 7.30 14.10
C PHE A 445 3.05 6.70 12.89
N GLU A 446 3.22 7.46 11.82
CA GLU A 446 3.83 6.99 10.58
C GLU A 446 5.29 6.58 10.82
N ARG A 447 6.04 7.38 11.58
CA ARG A 447 7.42 7.08 11.99
C ARG A 447 7.48 5.90 12.95
N ALA A 448 6.56 5.82 13.91
CA ALA A 448 6.52 4.72 14.87
C ALA A 448 6.27 3.37 14.17
N ILE A 449 5.35 3.33 13.19
CA ILE A 449 5.08 2.15 12.38
C ILE A 449 6.29 1.79 11.51
N TYR A 450 6.92 2.78 10.87
CA TYR A 450 8.12 2.55 10.07
C TYR A 450 9.29 2.03 10.92
N LEU A 451 9.45 2.52 12.15
CA LEU A 451 10.43 2.02 13.11
C LEU A 451 10.24 0.53 13.41
N LEU A 452 8.99 0.09 13.66
CA LEU A 452 8.69 -1.33 13.88
C LEU A 452 9.08 -2.18 12.67
N HIS A 453 8.78 -1.71 11.46
CA HIS A 453 9.17 -2.37 10.21
C HIS A 453 10.69 -2.50 10.12
N GLU A 454 11.42 -1.42 10.36
CA GLU A 454 12.89 -1.37 10.30
C GLU A 454 13.56 -2.25 11.36
N CYS A 455 12.93 -2.43 12.52
CA CYS A 455 13.40 -3.32 13.58
C CYS A 455 13.03 -4.79 13.36
N GLY A 456 12.38 -5.13 12.24
CA GLY A 456 12.01 -6.51 11.90
C GLY A 456 10.70 -6.99 12.54
N GLN A 457 9.95 -6.12 13.23
CA GLN A 457 8.65 -6.41 13.81
C GLN A 457 7.55 -6.29 12.73
N ARG A 458 7.66 -7.15 11.70
CA ARG A 458 6.86 -7.06 10.47
C ARG A 458 5.36 -7.25 10.73
N VAL A 459 4.99 -8.28 11.49
CA VAL A 459 3.59 -8.55 11.84
C VAL A 459 3.00 -7.35 12.57
N ASP A 460 3.68 -6.88 13.62
CA ASP A 460 3.19 -5.77 14.44
C ASP A 460 3.09 -4.46 13.64
N SER A 461 4.11 -4.10 12.86
CA SER A 461 4.09 -2.89 12.03
C SER A 461 2.86 -2.82 11.12
N VAL A 462 2.53 -3.92 10.43
CA VAL A 462 1.39 -3.97 9.49
C VAL A 462 0.06 -3.88 10.24
N HIS A 463 -0.10 -4.62 11.34
CA HIS A 463 -1.37 -4.63 12.06
C HIS A 463 -1.62 -3.33 12.83
N VAL A 464 -0.57 -2.70 13.38
CA VAL A 464 -0.65 -1.36 13.95
C VAL A 464 -1.01 -0.33 12.86
N ALA A 465 -0.43 -0.44 11.66
CA ALA A 465 -0.77 0.44 10.54
C ALA A 465 -2.22 0.30 10.09
N ILE A 466 -2.70 -0.94 9.95
CA ILE A 466 -4.10 -1.23 9.59
C ILE A 466 -5.05 -0.65 10.64
N LEU A 467 -4.73 -0.83 11.93
CA LEU A 467 -5.52 -0.28 13.02
C LEU A 467 -5.56 1.25 12.97
N ALA A 468 -4.40 1.91 12.87
CA ALA A 468 -4.29 3.36 12.78
C ALA A 468 -5.03 3.92 11.56
N HIS A 469 -4.93 3.25 10.41
CA HIS A 469 -5.64 3.63 9.18
C HIS A 469 -7.17 3.51 9.35
N LYS A 470 -7.68 2.38 9.85
CA LYS A 470 -9.14 2.18 10.02
C LYS A 470 -9.75 3.10 11.07
N LEU A 471 -8.96 3.53 12.06
CA LEU A 471 -9.38 4.51 13.06
C LEU A 471 -9.18 5.96 12.62
N GLY A 472 -8.53 6.22 11.48
CA GLY A 472 -8.37 7.55 10.90
C GLY A 472 -7.21 8.39 11.47
N TYR A 473 -6.19 7.75 12.05
CA TYR A 473 -5.01 8.41 12.61
C TYR A 473 -3.79 8.44 11.67
N LEU A 474 -3.82 7.64 10.61
CA LEU A 474 -2.67 7.46 9.72
C LEU A 474 -2.75 8.41 8.51
N ARG A 475 -1.69 9.19 8.27
CA ARG A 475 -1.50 9.90 7.01
C ARG A 475 -0.95 8.97 5.95
N MET A 476 -1.63 8.94 4.82
CA MET A 476 -1.31 8.09 3.69
C MET A 476 -0.49 8.88 2.67
N SER A 477 0.52 8.25 2.06
CA SER A 477 1.16 8.83 0.88
C SER A 477 0.16 8.92 -0.28
N GLU A 478 0.27 9.98 -1.08
CA GLU A 478 -0.56 10.20 -2.27
C GLU A 478 -0.20 9.26 -3.42
N LYS A 479 1.09 8.88 -3.53
CA LYS A 479 1.60 8.09 -4.65
C LYS A 479 2.04 6.71 -4.18
N SER A 480 1.50 5.70 -4.84
CA SER A 480 1.83 4.29 -4.56
C SER A 480 3.32 3.94 -4.81
N THR A 481 4.04 4.72 -5.62
CA THR A 481 5.51 4.58 -5.86
C THR A 481 6.41 5.13 -4.77
N ASP A 482 5.89 5.92 -3.84
CA ASP A 482 6.72 6.58 -2.85
C ASP A 482 7.46 5.56 -1.96
N GLU A 483 8.49 6.04 -1.27
CA GLU A 483 9.14 5.28 -0.20
C GLU A 483 8.14 4.90 0.90
N MET A 484 8.50 3.93 1.74
CA MET A 484 7.58 3.46 2.78
C MET A 484 7.19 4.57 3.76
N LEU A 485 8.12 5.48 4.04
CA LEU A 485 7.91 6.67 4.84
C LEU A 485 8.35 7.89 4.03
N VAL A 486 7.45 8.85 3.82
CA VAL A 486 7.73 10.11 3.14
C VAL A 486 7.66 11.24 4.15
N VAL A 487 8.77 11.95 4.34
CA VAL A 487 8.82 13.14 5.18
C VAL A 487 8.27 14.33 4.39
N ASP A 488 7.40 15.13 4.99
CA ASP A 488 6.88 16.34 4.36
C ASP A 488 8.02 17.36 4.15
N PRO A 489 8.21 17.88 2.93
CA PRO A 489 9.30 18.82 2.65
C PRO A 489 9.17 20.17 3.38
N ASN A 490 7.94 20.55 3.79
CA ASN A 490 7.68 21.78 4.52
C ASN A 490 7.73 21.60 6.04
N ASP A 491 7.58 20.37 6.53
CA ASP A 491 7.51 20.07 7.96
C ASP A 491 8.09 18.69 8.27
N ALA A 492 9.35 18.65 8.73
CA ALA A 492 10.06 17.41 9.02
C ALA A 492 9.45 16.57 10.15
N THR A 493 8.51 17.11 10.93
CA THR A 493 7.75 16.37 11.94
C THR A 493 6.55 15.61 11.36
N LYS A 494 6.12 15.98 10.15
CA LYS A 494 5.03 15.31 9.44
C LYS A 494 5.59 14.28 8.48
N CYS A 495 5.01 13.09 8.54
CA CYS A 495 5.33 12.02 7.61
C CYS A 495 4.05 11.41 7.08
N HIS A 496 4.14 10.81 5.90
CA HIS A 496 3.11 10.03 5.24
C HIS A 496 3.60 8.60 5.10
N LEU A 497 2.77 7.63 5.46
CA LEU A 497 3.08 6.21 5.31
C LEU A 497 2.52 5.70 3.99
N ASN A 498 3.33 5.02 3.20
CA ASN A 498 2.85 4.25 2.06
C ASN A 498 2.34 2.88 2.54
N LEU A 499 1.05 2.83 2.94
CA LEU A 499 0.42 1.61 3.44
C LEU A 499 0.39 0.50 2.38
N ALA A 500 0.20 0.84 1.10
CA ALA A 500 0.28 -0.13 0.02
C ALA A 500 1.64 -0.81 0.01
N ARG A 501 2.72 -0.04 0.17
CA ARG A 501 4.09 -0.56 0.29
C ARG A 501 4.32 -1.46 1.48
N LEU A 502 3.80 -1.06 2.64
CA LEU A 502 3.91 -1.88 3.84
C LEU A 502 3.15 -3.21 3.70
N ILE A 503 1.91 -3.18 3.21
CA ILE A 503 1.06 -4.36 3.06
C ILE A 503 1.61 -5.31 1.99
N VAL A 504 2.00 -4.79 0.82
CA VAL A 504 2.58 -5.59 -0.26
C VAL A 504 3.89 -6.27 0.19
N ALA A 505 4.75 -5.53 0.88
CA ALA A 505 5.99 -6.09 1.42
C ALA A 505 5.73 -7.21 2.45
N TYR A 506 4.65 -7.10 3.21
CA TYR A 506 4.23 -8.10 4.18
C TYR A 506 3.66 -9.36 3.51
N THR A 507 2.70 -9.20 2.60
CA THR A 507 2.04 -10.32 1.92
C THR A 507 2.99 -11.11 1.03
N LYS A 508 4.10 -10.51 0.58
CA LYS A 508 5.06 -11.17 -0.32
C LYS A 508 5.58 -12.52 0.19
N ASN A 509 5.66 -12.71 1.51
CA ASN A 509 6.15 -13.95 2.11
C ASN A 509 5.19 -15.12 1.94
N PHE A 510 3.89 -14.85 1.77
CA PHE A 510 2.84 -15.87 1.72
C PHE A 510 1.86 -15.69 0.55
N GLU A 511 2.06 -14.72 -0.35
CA GLU A 511 1.14 -14.43 -1.47
C GLU A 511 0.87 -15.60 -2.41
N LEU A 512 1.82 -16.53 -2.53
CA LEU A 512 1.70 -17.75 -3.35
C LEU A 512 1.34 -18.99 -2.54
N ILE A 513 1.37 -18.90 -1.21
CA ILE A 513 1.18 -20.03 -0.28
C ILE A 513 -0.20 -19.96 0.36
N ASP A 514 -0.65 -18.76 0.71
CA ASP A 514 -1.92 -18.48 1.36
C ASP A 514 -2.60 -17.30 0.68
N VAL A 515 -3.16 -17.59 -0.51
CA VAL A 515 -3.93 -16.62 -1.29
C VAL A 515 -5.15 -16.08 -0.52
N PRO A 516 -5.94 -16.91 0.20
CA PRO A 516 -7.08 -16.42 0.99
C PRO A 516 -6.67 -15.35 2.00
N ARG A 517 -5.62 -15.60 2.80
CA ARG A 517 -5.11 -14.58 3.74
C ARG A 517 -4.59 -13.35 3.00
N SER A 518 -3.90 -13.53 1.88
CA SER A 518 -3.37 -12.41 1.09
C SER A 518 -4.49 -11.50 0.58
N LEU A 519 -5.63 -12.07 0.18
CA LEU A 519 -6.82 -11.31 -0.24
C LEU A 519 -7.36 -10.43 0.90
N ASP A 520 -7.36 -10.89 2.16
CA ASP A 520 -7.76 -10.08 3.30
C ASP A 520 -6.94 -8.78 3.38
N TYR A 521 -5.63 -8.87 3.19
CA TYR A 521 -4.74 -7.71 3.23
C TYR A 521 -4.86 -6.84 1.98
N TRP A 522 -4.91 -7.43 0.79
CA TRP A 522 -5.03 -6.67 -0.46
C TRP A 522 -6.35 -5.93 -0.56
N PHE A 523 -7.44 -6.49 -0.03
CA PHE A 523 -8.73 -5.82 -0.02
C PHE A 523 -8.70 -4.49 0.76
N LEU A 524 -7.81 -4.35 1.75
CA LEU A 524 -7.60 -3.08 2.45
C LEU A 524 -7.04 -1.98 1.56
N LEU A 525 -6.43 -2.34 0.42
CA LEU A 525 -5.82 -1.43 -0.56
C LEU A 525 -6.77 -1.04 -1.69
N LYS A 526 -8.01 -1.55 -1.69
CA LYS A 526 -9.01 -1.19 -2.71
C LYS A 526 -9.24 0.32 -2.72
N GLY A 527 -9.19 0.92 -3.90
CA GLY A 527 -9.30 2.35 -4.17
C GLY A 527 -7.94 3.08 -4.29
N ILE A 528 -6.82 2.42 -3.95
CA ILE A 528 -5.49 2.97 -4.16
C ILE A 528 -5.03 2.63 -5.58
N THR A 529 -4.55 3.63 -6.31
CA THR A 529 -4.12 3.45 -7.70
C THR A 529 -2.60 3.30 -7.83
N THR A 530 -2.16 2.45 -8.75
CA THR A 530 -0.79 2.33 -9.24
C THR A 530 -0.41 3.58 -10.06
N PRO A 531 0.88 3.77 -10.41
CA PRO A 531 1.30 4.86 -11.29
C PRO A 531 0.65 4.82 -12.67
N THR A 532 0.23 3.63 -13.10
CA THR A 532 -0.45 3.41 -14.38
C THR A 532 -1.97 3.70 -14.29
N GLY A 533 -2.45 4.05 -13.11
CA GLY A 533 -3.85 4.37 -12.81
C GLY A 533 -4.72 3.16 -12.46
N SER A 534 -4.15 1.96 -12.37
CA SER A 534 -4.89 0.73 -12.05
C SER A 534 -5.07 0.54 -10.55
N ASP A 535 -6.18 -0.05 -10.12
CA ASP A 535 -6.42 -0.33 -8.71
C ASP A 535 -5.45 -1.41 -8.19
N VAL A 536 -4.83 -1.16 -7.02
CA VAL A 536 -3.81 -2.05 -6.44
C VAL A 536 -4.41 -3.40 -6.05
N PHE A 537 -5.65 -3.45 -5.58
CA PHE A 537 -6.32 -4.70 -5.24
C PHE A 537 -6.61 -5.53 -6.50
N GLU A 538 -7.16 -4.91 -7.56
CA GLU A 538 -7.41 -5.61 -8.83
C GLU A 538 -6.14 -6.17 -9.44
N MET A 539 -5.07 -5.38 -9.44
CA MET A 539 -3.74 -5.80 -9.88
C MET A 539 -3.21 -6.96 -9.01
N ALA A 540 -3.40 -6.92 -7.69
CA ALA A 540 -2.97 -7.99 -6.79
C ALA A 540 -3.66 -9.32 -7.14
N VAL A 541 -4.97 -9.26 -7.39
CA VAL A 541 -5.78 -10.43 -7.79
C VAL A 541 -5.33 -10.96 -9.15
N SER A 542 -5.14 -10.08 -10.14
CA SER A 542 -4.63 -10.44 -11.47
C SER A 542 -3.29 -11.16 -11.39
N ARG A 543 -2.35 -10.59 -10.63
CA ARG A 543 -1.02 -11.18 -10.40
C ARG A 543 -1.10 -12.52 -9.67
N ALA A 544 -1.98 -12.66 -8.68
CA ALA A 544 -2.14 -13.91 -7.96
C ALA A 544 -2.67 -15.02 -8.88
N VAL A 545 -3.66 -14.72 -9.73
CA VAL A 545 -4.17 -15.67 -10.74
C VAL A 545 -3.07 -16.07 -11.71
N TYR A 546 -2.30 -15.11 -12.23
CA TYR A 546 -1.19 -15.37 -13.15
C TYR A 546 -0.10 -16.26 -12.52
N LEU A 547 0.32 -15.98 -11.28
CA LEU A 547 1.42 -16.70 -10.63
C LEU A 547 1.02 -18.07 -10.08
N THR A 548 -0.24 -18.25 -9.66
CA THR A 548 -0.71 -19.50 -9.05
C THR A 548 -1.42 -20.42 -10.05
N GLY A 549 -1.96 -19.87 -11.14
CA GLY A 549 -2.84 -20.59 -12.07
C GLY A 549 -4.20 -20.99 -11.47
N GLN A 550 -4.57 -20.48 -10.28
CA GLN A 550 -5.77 -20.88 -9.55
C GLN A 550 -6.97 -19.97 -9.83
N SER A 551 -7.29 -19.73 -11.10
CA SER A 551 -8.41 -18.85 -11.49
C SER A 551 -9.75 -19.30 -10.89
N ASP A 552 -10.06 -20.60 -10.93
CA ASP A 552 -11.34 -21.16 -10.46
C ASP A 552 -11.55 -20.92 -8.95
N ALA A 553 -10.50 -21.09 -8.14
CA ALA A 553 -10.61 -20.91 -6.69
C ALA A 553 -10.71 -19.42 -6.31
N ILE A 554 -9.90 -18.57 -6.95
CA ILE A 554 -9.83 -17.14 -6.63
C ILE A 554 -11.08 -16.41 -7.16
N LEU A 555 -11.38 -16.58 -8.45
CA LEU A 555 -12.40 -15.81 -9.17
C LEU A 555 -13.74 -16.55 -9.26
N GLY A 556 -13.80 -17.85 -8.94
CA GLY A 556 -14.97 -18.68 -9.13
C GLY A 556 -14.98 -19.38 -10.48
N LYS A 557 -15.98 -20.25 -10.69
CA LYS A 557 -16.09 -21.11 -11.87
C LYS A 557 -17.45 -21.00 -12.53
N LEU A 558 -17.52 -21.20 -13.85
CA LEU A 558 -18.79 -21.35 -14.54
C LEU A 558 -19.30 -22.80 -14.45
N THR A 559 -20.54 -22.95 -13.99
CA THR A 559 -21.29 -24.20 -14.12
C THR A 559 -21.67 -24.46 -15.58
N PRO A 560 -21.96 -25.72 -15.96
CA PRO A 560 -22.50 -26.04 -17.28
C PRO A 560 -23.79 -25.29 -17.65
N ASP A 561 -24.57 -24.86 -16.65
CA ASP A 561 -25.80 -24.08 -16.82
C ASP A 561 -25.54 -22.57 -17.07
N GLY A 562 -24.27 -22.18 -17.19
CA GLY A 562 -23.83 -20.80 -17.37
C GLY A 562 -24.07 -19.90 -16.15
N ARG A 563 -24.17 -20.50 -14.96
CA ARG A 563 -24.17 -19.75 -13.68
C ARG A 563 -22.78 -19.75 -13.07
N ARG A 564 -22.39 -18.63 -12.48
CA ARG A 564 -21.12 -18.51 -11.76
C ARG A 564 -21.23 -19.10 -10.34
N GLU A 565 -20.36 -20.04 -10.03
CA GLU A 565 -20.02 -20.44 -8.66
C GLU A 565 -19.08 -19.42 -8.04
N LYS A 566 -19.25 -19.16 -6.75
CA LYS A 566 -18.47 -18.16 -6.02
C LYS A 566 -17.04 -18.64 -5.79
N GLY A 567 -16.10 -17.72 -5.94
CA GLY A 567 -14.70 -17.87 -5.54
C GLY A 567 -14.40 -17.11 -4.25
N LEU A 568 -13.11 -17.03 -3.91
CA LEU A 568 -12.64 -16.31 -2.71
C LEU A 568 -12.96 -14.82 -2.76
N ILE A 569 -12.92 -14.18 -3.94
CA ILE A 569 -13.18 -12.74 -4.06
C ILE A 569 -14.62 -12.33 -3.72
N ASP A 570 -15.57 -13.27 -3.76
CA ASP A 570 -16.98 -13.04 -3.41
C ASP A 570 -17.20 -12.77 -1.92
N GLU A 571 -16.21 -13.06 -1.06
CA GLU A 571 -16.29 -12.71 0.35
C GLU A 571 -16.16 -11.20 0.60
N TYR A 572 -15.56 -10.48 -0.35
CA TYR A 572 -15.20 -9.06 -0.21
C TYR A 572 -16.05 -8.13 -1.07
N LEU A 573 -16.54 -8.62 -2.21
CA LEU A 573 -17.25 -7.83 -3.21
C LEU A 573 -18.67 -8.36 -3.41
N ASP A 574 -19.65 -7.44 -3.41
CA ASP A 574 -21.02 -7.77 -3.80
C ASP A 574 -21.10 -8.10 -5.30
N ASP A 575 -20.35 -7.37 -6.13
CA ASP A 575 -20.19 -7.63 -7.56
C ASP A 575 -18.69 -7.67 -7.94
N PRO A 576 -18.12 -8.86 -8.21
CA PRO A 576 -16.73 -9.01 -8.63
C PRO A 576 -16.51 -8.82 -10.14
N SER A 577 -17.53 -8.50 -10.93
CA SER A 577 -17.47 -8.52 -12.39
C SER A 577 -16.39 -7.61 -12.98
N GLU A 578 -16.16 -6.43 -12.40
CA GLU A 578 -15.12 -5.49 -12.85
C GLU A 578 -13.72 -6.08 -12.65
N VAL A 579 -13.46 -6.64 -11.46
CA VAL A 579 -12.18 -7.29 -11.14
C VAL A 579 -11.93 -8.47 -12.05
N ILE A 580 -12.93 -9.34 -12.25
CA ILE A 580 -12.80 -10.50 -13.15
C ILE A 580 -12.54 -10.05 -14.59
N CYS A 581 -13.23 -9.00 -15.05
CA CYS A 581 -13.01 -8.44 -16.39
C CYS A 581 -11.60 -7.86 -16.55
N ARG A 582 -11.05 -7.24 -15.49
CA ARG A 582 -9.68 -6.75 -15.47
C ARG A 582 -8.69 -7.90 -15.60
N VAL A 583 -8.87 -8.98 -14.84
CA VAL A 583 -8.02 -10.19 -14.94
C VAL A 583 -8.14 -10.80 -16.34
N ALA A 584 -9.35 -10.92 -16.89
CA ALA A 584 -9.57 -11.45 -18.25
C ALA A 584 -8.77 -10.67 -19.30
N SER A 585 -8.77 -9.34 -19.21
CA SER A 585 -8.01 -8.46 -20.10
C SER A 585 -6.49 -8.60 -19.93
N ASP A 586 -6.00 -8.75 -18.69
CA ASP A 586 -4.58 -9.03 -18.46
C ASP A 586 -4.16 -10.39 -19.03
N THR A 587 -5.01 -11.40 -18.89
CA THR A 587 -4.79 -12.76 -19.40
C THR A 587 -4.80 -12.78 -20.95
N GLU A 588 -5.70 -12.02 -21.57
CA GLU A 588 -5.74 -11.81 -23.03
C GLU A 588 -4.43 -11.18 -23.52
N LEU A 589 -3.97 -10.10 -22.88
CA LEU A 589 -2.74 -9.41 -23.25
C LEU A 589 -1.48 -10.28 -23.09
N THR A 590 -1.51 -11.27 -22.19
CA THR A 590 -0.43 -12.28 -22.08
C THR A 590 -0.46 -13.38 -23.13
N GLY A 591 -1.54 -13.49 -23.92
CA GLY A 591 -1.69 -14.51 -24.97
C GLY A 591 -2.36 -15.81 -24.53
N GLU A 592 -2.92 -15.89 -23.31
CA GLU A 592 -3.68 -17.04 -22.81
C GLU A 592 -5.17 -16.90 -23.18
N TRP A 593 -5.48 -17.04 -24.47
CA TRP A 593 -6.82 -16.77 -25.02
C TRP A 593 -7.91 -17.69 -24.45
N ASP A 594 -7.60 -18.95 -24.17
CA ASP A 594 -8.56 -19.95 -23.68
C ASP A 594 -9.07 -19.60 -22.29
N GLN A 595 -8.15 -19.26 -21.38
CA GLN A 595 -8.48 -18.81 -20.04
C GLN A 595 -9.19 -17.44 -20.09
N ALA A 596 -8.72 -16.51 -20.92
CA ALA A 596 -9.34 -15.18 -21.05
C ALA A 596 -10.81 -15.25 -21.48
N VAL A 597 -11.16 -16.13 -22.43
CA VAL A 597 -12.56 -16.37 -22.86
C VAL A 597 -13.42 -16.85 -21.68
N GLY A 598 -12.92 -17.81 -20.90
CA GLY A 598 -13.60 -18.30 -19.70
C GLY A 598 -13.83 -17.20 -18.67
N LEU A 599 -12.82 -16.35 -18.45
CA LEU A 599 -12.89 -15.23 -17.51
C LEU A 599 -13.85 -14.13 -17.99
N TYR A 600 -13.90 -13.83 -19.29
CA TYR A 600 -14.88 -12.89 -19.83
C TYR A 600 -16.31 -13.38 -19.69
N LEU A 601 -16.56 -14.68 -19.90
CA LEU A 601 -17.86 -15.28 -19.62
C LEU A 601 -18.20 -15.20 -18.12
N LEU A 602 -17.22 -15.45 -17.25
CA LEU A 602 -17.37 -15.36 -15.79
C LEU A 602 -17.75 -13.94 -15.32
N ALA A 603 -17.19 -12.91 -15.98
CA ALA A 603 -17.51 -11.50 -15.77
C ALA A 603 -18.81 -11.03 -16.47
N SER A 604 -19.58 -11.94 -17.09
CA SER A 604 -20.77 -11.60 -17.89
C SER A 604 -20.48 -10.63 -19.06
N LYS A 605 -19.26 -10.65 -19.61
CA LYS A 605 -18.82 -9.87 -20.77
C LYS A 605 -18.68 -10.75 -22.02
N ALA A 606 -19.76 -11.47 -22.36
CA ALA A 606 -19.77 -12.42 -23.48
C ALA A 606 -19.40 -11.81 -24.84
N THR A 607 -19.63 -10.51 -25.05
CA THR A 607 -19.23 -9.81 -26.27
C THR A 607 -17.71 -9.75 -26.45
N ASN A 608 -16.94 -9.55 -25.36
CA ASN A 608 -15.47 -9.51 -25.43
C ASN A 608 -14.92 -10.91 -25.74
N ALA A 609 -15.45 -11.93 -25.06
CA ALA A 609 -15.13 -13.33 -25.36
C ALA A 609 -15.40 -13.70 -26.83
N ALA A 610 -16.52 -13.24 -27.41
CA ALA A 610 -16.84 -13.51 -28.81
C ALA A 610 -15.85 -12.85 -29.77
N LYS A 611 -15.43 -11.61 -29.49
CA LYS A 611 -14.42 -10.89 -30.28
C LYS A 611 -13.06 -11.58 -30.24
N LEU A 612 -12.61 -11.98 -29.05
CA LEU A 612 -11.35 -12.69 -28.87
C LEU A 612 -11.35 -14.03 -29.64
N LEU A 613 -12.40 -14.85 -29.47
CA LEU A 613 -12.55 -16.10 -30.22
C LEU A 613 -12.60 -15.86 -31.74
N ALA A 614 -13.30 -14.81 -32.19
CA ALA A 614 -13.38 -14.48 -33.60
C ALA A 614 -12.01 -14.07 -34.17
N SER A 615 -11.19 -13.32 -33.43
CA SER A 615 -9.83 -12.98 -33.87
C SER A 615 -8.95 -14.22 -33.96
N GLU A 616 -8.92 -15.04 -32.91
CA GLU A 616 -8.12 -16.27 -32.85
C GLU A 616 -8.49 -17.28 -33.95
N ILE A 617 -9.80 -17.48 -34.21
CA ILE A 617 -10.25 -18.35 -35.31
C ILE A 617 -9.83 -17.78 -36.66
N SER A 618 -10.01 -16.47 -36.87
CA SER A 618 -9.62 -15.82 -38.14
C SER A 618 -8.13 -16.00 -38.43
N GLU A 619 -7.28 -15.69 -37.45
CA GLU A 619 -5.82 -15.80 -37.57
C GLU A 619 -5.37 -17.25 -37.77
N THR A 620 -5.95 -18.17 -37.02
CA THR A 620 -5.58 -19.60 -37.11
C THR A 620 -6.02 -20.22 -38.44
N LEU A 621 -7.16 -19.80 -39.00
CA LEU A 621 -7.60 -20.24 -40.32
C LEU A 621 -6.66 -19.75 -41.43
N ARG A 622 -6.20 -18.50 -41.37
CA ARG A 622 -5.19 -17.97 -42.31
C ARG A 622 -3.85 -18.69 -42.18
N ALA A 623 -3.47 -19.10 -40.97
CA ALA A 623 -2.24 -19.85 -40.71
C ALA A 623 -2.33 -21.35 -41.06
N ASP A 624 -3.51 -21.87 -41.41
CA ASP A 624 -3.78 -23.29 -41.71
C ASP A 624 -3.34 -24.29 -40.61
N ASN A 625 -3.52 -23.92 -39.33
CA ASN A 625 -3.16 -24.80 -38.21
C ASN A 625 -4.36 -25.69 -37.77
N LYS A 626 -4.36 -26.95 -38.24
CA LYS A 626 -5.47 -27.90 -38.02
C LYS A 626 -5.82 -28.12 -36.55
N GLU A 627 -4.81 -28.40 -35.72
CA GLU A 627 -5.02 -28.81 -34.34
C GLU A 627 -5.64 -27.67 -33.53
N LYS A 628 -5.12 -26.45 -33.72
CA LYS A 628 -5.63 -25.25 -33.06
C LYS A 628 -7.03 -24.85 -33.53
N ILE A 629 -7.38 -25.06 -34.81
CA ILE A 629 -8.75 -24.82 -35.32
C ILE A 629 -9.77 -25.71 -34.60
N ALA A 630 -9.47 -27.00 -34.45
CA ALA A 630 -10.39 -27.94 -33.80
C ALA A 630 -10.64 -27.57 -32.32
N GLU A 631 -9.58 -27.14 -31.61
CA GLU A 631 -9.67 -26.66 -30.23
C GLU A 631 -10.51 -25.38 -30.14
N LEU A 632 -10.24 -24.37 -30.98
CA LEU A 632 -10.99 -23.12 -31.01
C LEU A 632 -12.47 -23.31 -31.33
N VAL A 633 -12.79 -24.20 -32.28
CA VAL A 633 -14.19 -24.55 -32.61
C VAL A 633 -14.85 -25.23 -31.41
N HIS A 634 -14.15 -26.12 -30.70
CA HIS A 634 -14.69 -26.75 -29.50
C HIS A 634 -15.02 -25.72 -28.41
N VAL A 635 -14.13 -24.77 -28.15
CA VAL A 635 -14.35 -23.67 -27.19
C VAL A 635 -15.49 -22.75 -27.66
N ALA A 636 -15.58 -22.45 -28.95
CA ALA A 636 -16.65 -21.63 -29.51
C ALA A 636 -18.04 -22.29 -29.37
N GLU A 637 -18.14 -23.61 -29.54
CA GLU A 637 -19.40 -24.33 -29.31
C GLU A 637 -19.79 -24.34 -27.82
N GLN A 638 -18.83 -24.49 -26.91
CA GLN A 638 -19.08 -24.32 -25.47
C GLN A 638 -19.54 -22.89 -25.14
N PHE A 639 -18.91 -21.88 -25.75
CA PHE A 639 -19.32 -20.47 -25.62
C PHE A 639 -20.77 -20.29 -26.07
N LYS A 640 -21.16 -20.82 -27.24
CA LYS A 640 -22.54 -20.72 -27.76
C LYS A 640 -23.56 -21.33 -26.81
N ALA A 641 -23.23 -22.43 -26.13
CA ALA A 641 -24.12 -23.08 -25.17
C ALA A 641 -24.32 -22.28 -23.88
N VAL A 642 -23.29 -21.56 -23.43
CA VAL A 642 -23.25 -20.90 -22.12
C VAL A 642 -23.59 -19.41 -22.18
N GLN A 643 -23.26 -18.73 -23.28
CA GLN A 643 -23.30 -17.28 -23.38
C GLN A 643 -24.69 -16.69 -23.10
N ARG A 644 -24.69 -15.52 -22.43
CA ARG A 644 -25.86 -14.68 -22.24
C ARG A 644 -25.49 -13.22 -22.46
N GLY A 645 -26.32 -12.48 -23.18
CA GLY A 645 -26.12 -11.05 -23.39
C GLY A 645 -25.00 -10.68 -24.38
N CYS A 646 -24.55 -11.62 -25.23
CA CYS A 646 -23.65 -11.32 -26.33
C CYS A 646 -24.35 -10.42 -27.36
N GLN A 647 -23.63 -9.45 -27.93
CA GLN A 647 -24.14 -8.64 -29.03
C GLN A 647 -24.41 -9.51 -30.27
N ALA A 648 -25.56 -9.31 -30.91
CA ALA A 648 -26.00 -10.13 -32.05
C ALA A 648 -25.03 -10.06 -33.23
N SER A 649 -24.38 -8.92 -33.46
CA SER A 649 -23.36 -8.74 -34.50
C SER A 649 -22.13 -9.61 -34.25
N GLU A 650 -21.56 -9.56 -33.04
CA GLU A 650 -20.36 -10.33 -32.70
C GLU A 650 -20.64 -11.83 -32.64
N TYR A 651 -21.82 -12.21 -32.13
CA TYR A 651 -22.28 -13.59 -32.15
C TYR A 651 -22.43 -14.14 -33.57
N ALA A 652 -22.98 -13.33 -34.50
CA ALA A 652 -23.10 -13.70 -35.90
C ALA A 652 -21.73 -13.83 -36.58
N THR A 653 -20.81 -12.90 -36.33
CA THR A 653 -19.43 -12.95 -36.83
C THR A 653 -18.73 -14.24 -36.37
N LEU A 654 -18.78 -14.56 -35.08
CA LEU A 654 -18.21 -15.79 -34.53
C LEU A 654 -18.85 -17.04 -35.14
N SER A 655 -20.17 -17.05 -35.30
CA SER A 655 -20.89 -18.19 -35.89
C SER A 655 -20.46 -18.43 -37.34
N LEU A 656 -20.33 -17.38 -38.15
CA LEU A 656 -19.84 -17.48 -39.53
C LEU A 656 -18.40 -18.01 -39.58
N LEU A 657 -17.52 -17.58 -38.68
CA LEU A 657 -16.14 -18.06 -38.61
C LEU A 657 -16.07 -19.55 -38.22
N VAL A 658 -16.92 -20.00 -37.31
CA VAL A 658 -17.04 -21.42 -36.96
C VAL A 658 -17.53 -22.23 -38.16
N ASP A 659 -18.54 -21.76 -38.88
CA ASP A 659 -19.05 -22.45 -40.08
C ASP A 659 -17.98 -22.50 -41.19
N LEU A 660 -17.19 -21.44 -41.35
CA LEU A 660 -16.04 -21.42 -42.26
C LEU A 660 -14.94 -22.39 -41.82
N ALA A 661 -14.69 -22.53 -40.52
CA ALA A 661 -13.75 -23.53 -40.00
C ALA A 661 -14.21 -24.96 -40.30
N VAL A 662 -15.51 -25.25 -40.16
CA VAL A 662 -16.10 -26.54 -40.53
C VAL A 662 -15.98 -26.79 -42.03
N LEU A 663 -16.29 -25.78 -42.86
CA LEU A 663 -16.08 -25.86 -44.32
C LEU A 663 -14.62 -26.18 -44.65
N PHE A 664 -13.69 -25.53 -43.95
CA PHE A 664 -12.26 -25.72 -44.15
C PHE A 664 -11.82 -27.15 -43.82
N ASP A 665 -12.32 -27.75 -42.73
CA ASP A 665 -12.03 -29.14 -42.37
C ASP A 665 -12.58 -30.13 -43.41
N HIS A 666 -13.82 -29.93 -43.91
CA HIS A 666 -14.36 -30.76 -45.00
C HIS A 666 -13.55 -30.62 -46.29
N CYS A 667 -13.06 -29.41 -46.62
CA CYS A 667 -12.18 -29.22 -47.77
C CYS A 667 -10.89 -30.02 -47.64
N ARG A 668 -10.31 -30.09 -46.43
CA ARG A 668 -9.08 -30.86 -46.13
C ARG A 668 -9.29 -32.37 -46.13
N ASN A 669 -10.45 -32.82 -45.66
CA ASN A 669 -10.81 -34.24 -45.63
C ASN A 669 -11.27 -34.76 -47.01
N GLU A 670 -11.17 -33.93 -48.06
CA GLU A 670 -11.54 -34.24 -49.45
C GLU A 670 -13.04 -34.55 -49.67
N GLU A 671 -13.89 -34.09 -48.75
CA GLU A 671 -15.34 -34.28 -48.78
C GLU A 671 -16.04 -33.20 -49.63
N ALA A 672 -15.76 -33.21 -50.93
CA ALA A 672 -16.13 -32.14 -51.85
C ALA A 672 -17.64 -31.86 -51.96
N GLU A 673 -18.50 -32.89 -51.90
CA GLU A 673 -19.96 -32.70 -51.97
C GLU A 673 -20.49 -31.94 -50.74
N THR A 674 -20.00 -32.31 -49.55
CA THR A 674 -20.37 -31.67 -48.28
C THR A 674 -19.83 -30.24 -48.23
N ALA A 675 -18.57 -30.04 -48.61
CA ALA A 675 -17.95 -28.72 -48.67
C ALA A 675 -18.67 -27.78 -49.64
N HIS A 676 -19.08 -28.28 -50.82
CA HIS A 676 -19.87 -27.50 -51.77
C HIS A 676 -21.22 -27.08 -51.19
N ALA A 677 -21.94 -28.01 -50.55
CA ALA A 677 -23.25 -27.72 -49.95
C ALA A 677 -23.16 -26.66 -48.85
N ILE A 678 -22.15 -26.76 -47.97
CA ILE A 678 -21.90 -25.76 -46.91
C ILE A 678 -21.56 -24.40 -47.54
N SER A 679 -20.71 -24.36 -48.56
CA SER A 679 -20.35 -23.13 -49.26
C SER A 679 -21.58 -22.44 -49.90
N THR A 680 -22.47 -23.20 -50.55
CA THR A 680 -23.72 -22.68 -51.10
C THR A 680 -24.64 -22.12 -50.02
N GLN A 681 -24.71 -22.78 -48.86
CA GLN A 681 -25.53 -22.33 -47.73
C GLN A 681 -25.02 -21.04 -47.09
N LEU A 682 -23.70 -20.88 -46.95
CA LEU A 682 -23.08 -19.70 -46.37
C LEU A 682 -23.21 -18.45 -47.26
N ARG A 683 -23.33 -18.63 -48.58
CA ARG A 683 -23.50 -17.54 -49.57
C ARG A 683 -22.39 -16.47 -49.50
N LEU A 684 -21.21 -16.82 -48.99
CA LEU A 684 -20.05 -15.95 -48.94
C LEU A 684 -19.17 -16.06 -50.20
N ILE A 685 -19.20 -17.22 -50.87
CA ILE A 685 -18.43 -17.50 -52.07
C ILE A 685 -19.44 -17.85 -53.18
N PRO A 686 -19.42 -17.16 -54.34
CA PRO A 686 -20.35 -17.44 -55.43
C PRO A 686 -20.08 -18.83 -56.03
N THR A 687 -21.06 -19.73 -55.91
CA THR A 687 -21.00 -21.07 -56.53
C THR A 687 -21.63 -21.09 -57.92
N GLU A 688 -22.49 -20.12 -58.24
CA GLU A 688 -23.16 -19.98 -59.53
C GLU A 688 -22.82 -18.61 -60.18
N PRO A 689 -22.77 -18.52 -61.53
CA PRO A 689 -22.33 -17.30 -62.23
C PRO A 689 -23.22 -16.07 -61.98
N ASP A 690 -24.51 -16.27 -61.76
CA ASP A 690 -25.51 -15.23 -61.50
C ASP A 690 -25.40 -14.62 -60.09
N GLN A 691 -24.78 -15.33 -59.15
CA GLN A 691 -24.60 -14.87 -57.77
C GLN A 691 -23.43 -13.88 -57.61
N VAL A 692 -22.49 -13.86 -58.56
CA VAL A 692 -21.23 -13.10 -58.46
C VAL A 692 -21.48 -11.60 -58.23
N THR A 693 -22.37 -10.99 -59.01
CA THR A 693 -22.63 -9.54 -58.92
C THR A 693 -23.25 -9.15 -57.58
N VAL A 694 -24.14 -9.99 -57.05
CA VAL A 694 -24.83 -9.74 -55.77
C VAL A 694 -23.84 -9.86 -54.61
N ILE A 695 -23.08 -10.95 -54.53
CA ILE A 695 -22.15 -11.21 -53.43
C ILE A 695 -21.02 -10.18 -53.40
N VAL A 696 -20.49 -9.77 -54.57
CA VAL A 696 -19.47 -8.71 -54.64
C VAL A 696 -20.02 -7.37 -54.14
N ASN A 697 -21.26 -7.03 -54.47
CA ASN A 697 -21.90 -5.81 -53.98
C ASN A 697 -22.16 -5.85 -52.47
N GLU A 698 -22.49 -7.02 -51.91
CA GLU A 698 -22.75 -7.22 -50.49
C GLU A 698 -21.47 -7.43 -49.65
N PHE A 699 -20.30 -7.61 -50.29
CA PHE A 699 -19.03 -7.93 -49.62
C PHE A 699 -18.64 -6.92 -48.52
N HIS A 700 -18.90 -5.62 -48.73
CA HIS A 700 -18.61 -4.59 -47.74
C HIS A 700 -19.43 -4.70 -46.44
N MET A 701 -20.54 -5.43 -46.47
CA MET A 701 -21.37 -5.73 -45.30
C MET A 701 -20.86 -6.94 -44.49
N VAL A 702 -19.93 -7.71 -45.05
CA VAL A 702 -19.33 -8.87 -44.38
C VAL A 702 -18.36 -8.38 -43.29
N PRO A 703 -18.43 -8.90 -42.06
CA PRO A 703 -17.51 -8.54 -40.99
C PRO A 703 -16.04 -8.66 -41.42
N GLN A 704 -15.20 -7.73 -40.99
CA GLN A 704 -13.79 -7.67 -41.40
C GLN A 704 -13.04 -8.99 -41.13
N LYS A 705 -13.16 -9.55 -39.92
CA LYS A 705 -12.52 -10.83 -39.57
C LYS A 705 -12.98 -12.00 -40.45
N VAL A 706 -14.22 -11.98 -40.95
CA VAL A 706 -14.69 -12.98 -41.93
C VAL A 706 -14.05 -12.73 -43.30
N ARG A 707 -14.02 -11.47 -43.76
CA ARG A 707 -13.42 -11.09 -45.05
C ARG A 707 -11.96 -11.50 -45.17
N GLU A 708 -11.22 -11.41 -44.06
CA GLU A 708 -9.81 -11.78 -43.96
C GLU A 708 -9.55 -13.26 -44.26
N VAL A 709 -10.51 -14.16 -44.01
CA VAL A 709 -10.37 -15.62 -44.15
C VAL A 709 -10.89 -16.14 -45.50
N LEU A 710 -11.71 -15.34 -46.19
CA LEU A 710 -12.33 -15.74 -47.45
C LEU A 710 -11.33 -16.09 -48.58
N PRO A 711 -10.20 -15.37 -48.77
CA PRO A 711 -9.23 -15.72 -49.81
C PRO A 711 -8.69 -17.15 -49.66
N ASP A 712 -8.29 -17.53 -48.45
CA ASP A 712 -7.75 -18.86 -48.15
C ASP A 712 -8.83 -19.93 -48.26
N THR A 713 -10.06 -19.63 -47.80
CA THR A 713 -11.19 -20.54 -47.90
C THR A 713 -11.55 -20.81 -49.36
N CYS A 714 -11.60 -19.77 -50.20
CA CYS A 714 -11.81 -19.91 -51.65
C CYS A 714 -10.77 -20.83 -52.27
N LEU A 715 -9.49 -20.65 -51.92
CA LEU A 715 -8.41 -21.48 -52.46
C LEU A 715 -8.57 -22.95 -52.06
N HIS A 716 -8.89 -23.24 -50.79
CA HIS A 716 -9.10 -24.60 -50.29
C HIS A 716 -10.32 -25.26 -50.93
N LEU A 717 -11.42 -24.53 -51.05
CA LEU A 717 -12.63 -25.01 -51.71
C LEU A 717 -12.35 -25.31 -53.19
N MET A 718 -11.67 -24.42 -53.91
CA MET A 718 -11.32 -24.63 -55.31
C MET A 718 -10.45 -25.88 -55.50
N LYS A 719 -9.42 -26.07 -54.66
CA LYS A 719 -8.57 -27.28 -54.70
C LYS A 719 -9.41 -28.54 -54.48
N CYS A 720 -10.24 -28.56 -53.43
CA CYS A 720 -11.09 -29.69 -53.10
C CYS A 720 -12.04 -30.09 -54.26
N LEU A 721 -12.69 -29.10 -54.88
CA LEU A 721 -13.60 -29.30 -56.01
C LEU A 721 -12.89 -29.75 -57.29
N VAL A 722 -11.71 -29.19 -57.58
CA VAL A 722 -10.90 -29.58 -58.76
C VAL A 722 -10.42 -31.02 -58.60
N ASP A 723 -9.89 -31.39 -57.44
CA ASP A 723 -9.43 -32.76 -57.18
C ASP A 723 -10.57 -33.77 -57.28
N HIS A 724 -11.75 -33.41 -56.78
CA HIS A 724 -12.95 -34.23 -56.95
C HIS A 724 -13.35 -34.39 -58.43
N CYS A 725 -13.35 -33.31 -59.23
CA CYS A 725 -13.62 -33.38 -60.66
C CYS A 725 -12.60 -34.26 -61.41
N ILE A 726 -11.32 -34.17 -61.07
CA ILE A 726 -10.25 -35.01 -61.65
C ILE A 726 -10.48 -36.49 -61.29
N ARG A 727 -10.86 -36.80 -60.05
CA ARG A 727 -11.20 -38.15 -59.60
C ARG A 727 -12.43 -38.73 -60.31
N LEU A 728 -13.47 -37.93 -60.51
CA LEU A 728 -14.65 -38.35 -61.27
C LEU A 728 -14.30 -38.63 -62.75
N SER A 729 -13.47 -37.79 -63.35
CA SER A 729 -13.04 -37.95 -64.74
C SER A 729 -12.16 -39.18 -64.96
N THR A 730 -11.26 -39.47 -64.01
CA THR A 730 -10.39 -40.66 -64.03
C THR A 730 -11.17 -41.95 -63.75
N THR A 731 -12.11 -41.94 -62.81
CA THR A 731 -12.99 -43.10 -62.56
C THR A 731 -13.92 -43.41 -63.73
N GLN A 732 -14.49 -42.40 -64.41
CA GLN A 732 -15.26 -42.59 -65.65
C GLN A 732 -14.38 -43.13 -66.80
N SER A 733 -13.15 -42.65 -66.94
CA SER A 733 -12.19 -43.16 -67.92
C SER A 733 -11.77 -44.62 -67.65
N SER A 734 -11.64 -45.02 -66.38
CA SER A 734 -11.35 -46.40 -65.97
C SER A 734 -12.54 -47.35 -66.18
N ARG A 735 -13.78 -46.87 -66.01
CA ARG A 735 -15.00 -47.63 -66.33
C ARG A 735 -15.20 -47.79 -67.83
N GLY A 736 -14.85 -46.78 -68.64
CA GLY A 736 -14.87 -46.86 -70.11
C GLY A 736 -13.86 -47.86 -70.68
N SER A 737 -12.68 -47.98 -70.07
CA SER A 737 -11.64 -48.95 -70.46
C SER A 737 -11.95 -50.39 -70.00
N ASN A 738 -12.62 -50.58 -68.86
CA ASN A 738 -13.11 -51.91 -68.45
C ASN A 738 -14.38 -52.35 -69.23
N ALA A 739 -15.25 -51.42 -69.63
CA ALA A 739 -16.40 -51.74 -70.48
C ALA A 739 -15.98 -52.12 -71.92
N ALA A 740 -14.90 -51.52 -72.44
CA ALA A 740 -14.33 -51.88 -73.74
C ALA A 740 -13.75 -53.31 -73.78
N ASN A 741 -13.35 -53.88 -72.64
CA ASN A 741 -12.82 -55.25 -72.55
C ASN A 741 -13.89 -56.34 -72.32
N THR A 742 -15.18 -55.99 -72.20
CA THR A 742 -16.24 -56.99 -71.95
C THR A 742 -17.20 -57.18 -73.14
N SER A 743 -16.91 -56.56 -74.30
CA SER A 743 -17.76 -56.58 -75.51
C SER A 743 -17.21 -57.42 -76.69
N MET A 744 -16.14 -58.18 -76.49
CA MET A 744 -15.69 -59.17 -77.49
C MET A 744 -15.38 -60.48 -76.78
N PHE A 745 -16.39 -61.32 -76.53
CA PHE A 745 -16.30 -62.78 -76.62
C PHE A 745 -17.67 -63.38 -76.31
N SER A 746 -18.46 -63.64 -77.37
CA SER A 746 -19.62 -64.51 -77.30
C SER A 746 -19.29 -65.87 -77.92
N SER A 747 -19.17 -66.85 -77.02
CA SER A 747 -19.62 -68.25 -77.13
C SER A 747 -18.89 -69.26 -78.02
N SER A 748 -18.51 -70.34 -77.32
CA SER A 748 -18.53 -71.75 -77.73
C SER A 748 -17.26 -72.32 -78.37
N ASN A 749 -16.41 -72.96 -77.54
CA ASN A 749 -16.16 -74.38 -77.74
C ASN A 749 -15.69 -75.11 -76.47
N LYS A 750 -16.31 -76.27 -76.26
CA LYS A 750 -15.98 -77.31 -75.29
C LYS A 750 -14.52 -77.73 -75.44
N TYR A 751 -13.81 -78.00 -74.34
CA TYR A 751 -13.08 -79.26 -74.13
C TYR A 751 -12.75 -79.46 -72.65
N VAL A 752 -12.95 -80.71 -72.23
CA VAL A 752 -12.71 -81.32 -70.92
C VAL A 752 -11.23 -81.66 -70.74
N LYS A 753 -10.69 -81.45 -69.52
CA LYS A 753 -9.65 -82.26 -68.80
C LYS A 753 -9.22 -81.46 -67.55
N GLN A 754 -9.69 -81.77 -66.34
CA GLN A 754 -9.34 -82.87 -65.43
C GLN A 754 -7.95 -82.73 -64.77
N GLU A 755 -8.01 -82.39 -63.47
CA GLU A 755 -7.15 -82.74 -62.32
C GLU A 755 -5.63 -82.53 -62.41
N LEU A 756 -5.12 -81.57 -61.61
CA LEU A 756 -4.53 -81.84 -60.28
C LEU A 756 -4.52 -80.56 -59.43
#